data_AF-A0A1N6WJ45-F1
#
_entry.id   AF-A0A1N6WJ45-F1
#
_cell.length_a   1.000
_cell.length_b   1.000
_cell.length_c   1.000
_cell.angle_alpha   90.00
_cell.angle_beta   90.00
_cell.angle_gamma   90.00
#
_symmetry.space_group_name_H-M   'P 1'
#
loop_
_entity.id
_entity.type
_entity.pdbx_description
1 polymer ?
#
loop_
_entity_poly.entity_id
_entity_poly.type
_entity_poly.pdbx_seq_one_letter_code
_entity_poly.pdbx_strand_id
1 'polypeptide(L)'
;MPRRFLAPLALLCAPLFAAEPISYSRDVQPILTHKCVACHACYDAPCQLNLGSGEGVQRGASKLPVYNGTRTKAQATTRLYFDAHGEAAWRAKGFHSVLEPQAGQAALIARMLELGRNNPPVPNAKLPADLDISISRDNQCPLPGEFEAYAKKFAHAGMPFAVTGLSDAEYTTLQRWVEQGAPVEQQTLQASVMEQKQIAEWERFLNAPGARESLVNRWLFEHLFLAHLYFEGGEPGHFFQLVRSRTPSGQLIDPITTRRPNDDPGTEVYYRLWPIQGVIVHKTHITYPLSAKKLERVRELFYASDWTVDAVPGYGAQRRANPFETFQAIPAEARYQFMLDNAEYFVRTFIRGPVCRGQIATDVIRDNFWAVFQDPRHDLYITDAGYRAEATPLLAMPGQFDEIGDLLGLWKAYRDKRNQYEELRRDTYAEATPPSWSHLWAGNDNALLSIYRHHDSAMVRKGLIGEIPQTLWLLDYPLFERTYYQLVVNFDVFGNVAHQAQTRLYFDLIRNGAELNFLRLLPPQSRQAYLDDWYQNSGKLKMWLDYTEADLDSPSAMRLPELGAKGAFARSLLERYGTLNARPDPINRCTGAECHRPGLPADLEDAEQALSRLTGRPAGGLKVIDQLPEATLLRVERADGQREVYSLLRNRAHSNVAFMAGESLRYQPGLDTLTVYPGVLTSYPNFMFNLKAGEVPEFVSQLEQARDRVAFDKVVARWGIRRSHPQFWHYFHDLSAYIQETEPVEAGVLDMNRYQNL
;
A
#
# COMPACT_ATOMS: atom_id res chain seq x y z
N MET A 1 -86.63 25.53 -31.00
CA MET A 1 -86.21 24.28 -31.66
C MET A 1 -84.69 24.18 -31.62
N PRO A 2 -84.09 22.97 -31.54
CA PRO A 2 -83.02 22.68 -30.58
C PRO A 2 -81.70 22.17 -31.19
N ARG A 3 -80.73 21.90 -30.29
CA ARG A 3 -79.53 21.02 -30.38
C ARG A 3 -78.25 21.68 -30.92
N ARG A 4 -77.03 21.37 -30.44
CA ARG A 4 -76.43 20.79 -29.21
C ARG A 4 -74.93 20.58 -29.58
N PHE A 5 -74.04 20.77 -28.60
CA PHE A 5 -72.68 20.19 -28.50
C PHE A 5 -71.54 20.71 -29.42
N LEU A 6 -70.57 21.45 -28.85
CA LEU A 6 -69.26 20.92 -28.41
C LEU A 6 -68.28 22.07 -28.05
N ALA A 7 -67.79 22.03 -26.82
CA ALA A 7 -66.45 22.49 -26.43
C ALA A 7 -65.78 21.29 -25.71
N PRO A 8 -64.45 21.20 -25.51
CA PRO A 8 -63.31 21.95 -26.05
C PRO A 8 -62.20 21.01 -26.62
N LEU A 9 -61.21 21.50 -27.38
CA LEU A 9 -59.99 20.74 -27.68
C LEU A 9 -58.76 21.66 -27.76
N ALA A 10 -58.33 22.19 -26.62
CA ALA A 10 -57.10 22.94 -26.49
C ALA A 10 -56.45 22.61 -25.15
N LEU A 11 -56.02 21.35 -24.99
CA LEU A 11 -55.23 20.84 -23.86
C LEU A 11 -54.78 19.42 -24.20
N LEU A 12 -53.77 19.25 -25.06
CA LEU A 12 -53.08 17.96 -25.30
C LEU A 12 -51.82 18.24 -26.15
N CYS A 13 -50.82 18.87 -25.54
CA CYS A 13 -49.42 18.80 -25.94
C CYS A 13 -48.56 19.46 -24.85
N ALA A 14 -48.72 19.01 -23.60
CA ALA A 14 -47.58 19.11 -22.68
C ALA A 14 -46.59 18.03 -23.13
N PRO A 15 -45.31 18.33 -23.36
CA PRO A 15 -44.34 17.26 -23.48
C PRO A 15 -44.37 16.52 -22.15
N LEU A 16 -44.71 15.24 -22.18
CA LEU A 16 -44.29 14.33 -21.13
C LEU A 16 -42.77 14.47 -21.10
N PHE A 17 -42.24 15.24 -20.14
CA PHE A 17 -40.83 15.22 -19.82
C PHE A 17 -40.54 13.80 -19.33
N ALA A 18 -40.25 12.89 -20.27
CA ALA A 18 -39.67 11.60 -19.93
C ALA A 18 -38.41 11.92 -19.15
N ALA A 19 -38.38 11.53 -17.88
CA ALA A 19 -37.20 11.72 -17.05
C ALA A 19 -35.99 11.11 -17.78
N GLU A 20 -34.92 11.90 -17.90
CA GLU A 20 -33.70 11.48 -18.59
C GLU A 20 -33.25 10.10 -18.07
N PRO A 21 -32.82 9.17 -18.95
CA PRO A 21 -32.32 7.87 -18.53
C PRO A 21 -31.12 8.02 -17.59
N ILE A 22 -31.02 7.12 -16.61
CA ILE A 22 -29.93 7.15 -15.63
C ILE A 22 -28.63 6.71 -16.34
N SER A 23 -27.59 7.53 -16.23
CA SER A 23 -26.25 7.21 -16.74
C SER A 23 -25.42 6.55 -15.64
N TYR A 24 -24.78 5.43 -15.95
CA TYR A 24 -23.84 4.79 -15.03
C TYR A 24 -22.70 5.73 -14.63
N SER A 25 -22.01 6.36 -15.59
CA SER A 25 -20.82 7.16 -15.29
C SER A 25 -21.15 8.46 -14.56
N ARG A 26 -22.25 9.11 -14.93
CA ARG A 26 -22.66 10.40 -14.36
C ARG A 26 -23.43 10.27 -13.04
N ASP A 27 -24.32 9.30 -12.93
CA ASP A 27 -25.30 9.24 -11.82
C ASP A 27 -25.03 8.09 -10.85
N VAL A 28 -24.50 6.94 -11.32
CA VAL A 28 -24.33 5.72 -10.49
C VAL A 28 -22.92 5.60 -9.92
N GLN A 29 -21.88 5.73 -10.75
CA GLN A 29 -20.48 5.59 -10.32
C GLN A 29 -20.12 6.56 -9.20
N PRO A 30 -20.59 7.83 -9.16
CA PRO A 30 -20.33 8.70 -8.02
C PRO A 30 -20.93 8.18 -6.71
N ILE A 31 -22.14 7.60 -6.75
CA ILE A 31 -22.77 6.98 -5.57
C ILE A 31 -21.97 5.76 -5.13
N LEU A 32 -21.61 4.87 -6.06
CA LEU A 32 -20.79 3.69 -5.76
C LEU A 32 -19.41 4.08 -5.20
N THR A 33 -18.80 5.13 -5.74
CA THR A 33 -17.54 5.70 -5.24
C THR A 33 -17.67 6.16 -3.80
N HIS A 34 -18.73 6.91 -3.52
CA HIS A 34 -18.96 7.50 -2.21
C HIS A 34 -19.46 6.48 -1.15
N LYS A 35 -20.10 5.38 -1.54
CA LYS A 35 -20.79 4.48 -0.59
C LYS A 35 -20.28 3.04 -0.60
N CYS A 36 -19.53 2.63 -1.61
CA CYS A 36 -19.20 1.23 -1.84
C CYS A 36 -17.71 0.98 -2.12
N VAL A 37 -17.04 1.84 -2.91
CA VAL A 37 -15.63 1.63 -3.34
C VAL A 37 -14.66 1.53 -2.16
N ALA A 38 -14.94 2.24 -1.07
CA ALA A 38 -14.16 2.15 0.17
C ALA A 38 -14.07 0.71 0.73
N CYS A 39 -14.99 -0.19 0.36
CA CYS A 39 -14.91 -1.62 0.68
C CYS A 39 -14.73 -2.51 -0.56
N HIS A 40 -15.32 -2.13 -1.69
CA HIS A 40 -15.44 -2.93 -2.90
C HIS A 40 -14.45 -2.50 -3.99
N ALA A 41 -13.15 -2.59 -3.68
CA ALA A 41 -12.08 -2.30 -4.64
C ALA A 41 -10.85 -3.20 -4.46
N CYS A 42 -10.10 -3.37 -5.55
CA CYS A 42 -8.88 -4.19 -5.63
C CYS A 42 -9.11 -5.66 -5.23
N TYR A 43 -8.04 -6.37 -4.84
CA TYR A 43 -8.11 -7.76 -4.37
C TYR A 43 -8.70 -7.92 -2.96
N ASP A 44 -8.88 -6.82 -2.23
CA ASP A 44 -9.52 -6.80 -0.91
C ASP A 44 -11.05 -6.76 -0.98
N ALA A 45 -11.61 -6.54 -2.18
CA ALA A 45 -13.05 -6.50 -2.37
C ALA A 45 -13.72 -7.82 -1.92
N PRO A 46 -14.70 -7.76 -0.98
CA PRO A 46 -15.49 -8.93 -0.61
C PRO A 46 -16.11 -9.58 -1.85
N CYS A 47 -16.06 -10.91 -1.91
CA CYS A 47 -16.55 -11.69 -3.06
C CYS A 47 -15.92 -11.30 -4.40
N GLN A 48 -14.73 -10.70 -4.41
CA GLN A 48 -14.12 -10.08 -5.60
C GLN A 48 -15.02 -9.03 -6.30
N LEU A 49 -16.08 -8.53 -5.66
CA LEU A 49 -17.00 -7.58 -6.26
C LEU A 49 -16.34 -6.19 -6.24
N ASN A 50 -15.78 -5.77 -7.38
CA ASN A 50 -15.12 -4.48 -7.52
C ASN A 50 -16.10 -3.48 -8.14
N LEU A 51 -16.45 -2.42 -7.41
CA LEU A 51 -17.42 -1.40 -7.80
C LEU A 51 -16.75 -0.08 -8.24
N GLY A 52 -15.42 -0.09 -8.38
CA GLY A 52 -14.63 1.07 -8.79
C GLY A 52 -14.62 1.33 -10.29
N SER A 53 -15.25 0.48 -11.11
CA SER A 53 -15.32 0.67 -12.55
C SER A 53 -16.47 -0.11 -13.18
N GLY A 54 -16.91 0.32 -14.37
CA GLY A 54 -17.97 -0.37 -15.12
C GLY A 54 -17.65 -1.84 -15.39
N GLU A 55 -16.42 -2.17 -15.83
CA GLU A 55 -16.02 -3.57 -16.03
C GLU A 55 -16.05 -4.37 -14.72
N GLY A 56 -15.67 -3.75 -13.60
CA GLY A 56 -15.76 -4.37 -12.27
C GLY A 56 -17.19 -4.74 -11.88
N VAL A 57 -18.14 -3.84 -12.10
CA VAL A 57 -19.55 -4.08 -11.80
C VAL A 57 -20.13 -5.15 -12.74
N GLN A 58 -19.84 -5.08 -14.03
CA GLN A 58 -20.26 -6.07 -15.03
C GLN A 58 -19.67 -7.45 -14.79
N ARG A 59 -18.40 -7.53 -14.36
CA ARG A 59 -17.78 -8.79 -13.94
C ARG A 59 -18.61 -9.47 -12.85
N GLY A 60 -19.13 -8.70 -11.90
CA GLY A 60 -19.93 -9.19 -10.79
C GLY A 60 -19.07 -9.84 -9.70
N ALA A 61 -19.64 -10.82 -8.99
CA ALA A 61 -19.06 -11.40 -7.78
C ALA A 61 -18.61 -12.86 -7.98
N SER A 62 -17.72 -13.32 -7.11
CA SER A 62 -17.18 -14.68 -7.05
C SER A 62 -17.05 -15.13 -5.60
N LYS A 63 -17.35 -16.42 -5.35
CA LYS A 63 -17.15 -17.05 -4.03
C LYS A 63 -15.67 -17.35 -3.75
N LEU A 64 -14.79 -17.27 -4.76
CA LEU A 64 -13.37 -17.55 -4.60
C LEU A 64 -12.64 -16.31 -4.08
N PRO A 65 -12.00 -16.33 -2.90
CA PRO A 65 -11.20 -15.19 -2.44
C PRO A 65 -9.87 -15.08 -3.21
N VAL A 66 -9.41 -13.86 -3.47
CA VAL A 66 -8.06 -13.64 -4.03
C VAL A 66 -7.01 -13.96 -2.98
N TYR A 67 -7.06 -13.29 -1.83
CA TYR A 67 -6.21 -13.59 -0.68
C TYR A 67 -6.68 -14.86 0.03
N ASN A 68 -5.95 -15.96 -0.14
CA ASN A 68 -6.21 -17.22 0.54
C ASN A 68 -4.89 -17.91 0.91
N GLY A 69 -4.50 -17.82 2.18
CA GLY A 69 -3.28 -18.42 2.70
C GLY A 69 -3.30 -19.95 2.83
N THR A 70 -4.45 -20.62 2.63
CA THR A 70 -4.58 -22.08 2.76
C THR A 70 -4.68 -22.79 1.41
N ARG A 71 -4.58 -22.05 0.30
CA ARG A 71 -4.77 -22.59 -1.05
C ARG A 71 -3.65 -23.55 -1.43
N THR A 72 -3.98 -24.79 -1.81
CA THR A 72 -3.00 -25.82 -2.19
C THR A 72 -2.60 -25.77 -3.67
N LYS A 73 -3.43 -25.21 -4.55
CA LYS A 73 -3.11 -25.05 -5.98
C LYS A 73 -3.24 -23.60 -6.39
N ALA A 74 -2.36 -23.12 -7.26
CA ALA A 74 -2.51 -21.79 -7.85
C ALA A 74 -3.89 -21.64 -8.51
N GLN A 75 -4.55 -20.50 -8.29
CA GLN A 75 -5.80 -20.18 -8.97
C GLN A 75 -5.54 -19.42 -10.28
N ALA A 76 -6.52 -19.40 -11.18
CA ALA A 76 -6.49 -18.55 -12.37
C ALA A 76 -6.53 -17.06 -11.97
N THR A 77 -5.84 -16.21 -12.73
CA THR A 77 -5.84 -14.77 -12.53
C THR A 77 -7.18 -14.15 -12.97
N THR A 78 -7.61 -13.11 -12.25
CA THR A 78 -8.90 -12.41 -12.42
C THR A 78 -8.75 -10.89 -12.40
N ARG A 79 -7.65 -10.35 -12.92
CA ARG A 79 -7.38 -8.93 -13.09
C ARG A 79 -8.35 -8.31 -14.11
N LEU A 80 -9.00 -7.23 -13.71
CA LEU A 80 -9.84 -6.42 -14.61
C LEU A 80 -8.98 -5.89 -15.76
N TYR A 81 -9.56 -5.79 -16.96
CA TYR A 81 -8.95 -5.33 -18.20
C TYR A 81 -7.83 -6.20 -18.77
N PHE A 82 -7.51 -7.34 -18.13
CA PHE A 82 -6.44 -8.23 -18.59
C PHE A 82 -6.93 -9.67 -18.77
N ASP A 83 -7.57 -10.25 -17.76
CA ASP A 83 -7.78 -11.70 -17.74
C ASP A 83 -9.07 -12.15 -18.45
N ALA A 84 -10.03 -11.25 -18.68
CA ALA A 84 -11.24 -11.45 -19.48
C ALA A 84 -11.87 -10.08 -19.85
N HIS A 85 -12.67 -10.06 -20.93
CA HIS A 85 -13.38 -8.87 -21.39
C HIS A 85 -14.85 -9.19 -21.68
N GLY A 86 -15.75 -8.33 -21.21
CA GLY A 86 -17.18 -8.50 -21.36
C GLY A 86 -17.78 -9.54 -20.41
N GLU A 87 -19.10 -9.45 -20.23
CA GLU A 87 -19.82 -10.23 -19.21
C GLU A 87 -19.72 -11.74 -19.44
N ALA A 88 -19.92 -12.21 -20.68
CA ALA A 88 -19.89 -13.62 -21.02
C ALA A 88 -18.55 -14.29 -20.65
N ALA A 89 -17.42 -13.61 -20.87
CA ALA A 89 -16.10 -14.13 -20.52
C ALA A 89 -15.92 -14.24 -18.99
N TRP A 90 -16.47 -13.30 -18.22
CA TRP A 90 -16.45 -13.36 -16.76
C TRP A 90 -17.36 -14.46 -16.21
N ARG A 91 -18.53 -14.70 -16.83
CA ARG A 91 -19.41 -15.84 -16.49
C ARG A 91 -18.70 -17.17 -16.72
N ALA A 92 -17.96 -17.30 -17.83
CA ALA A 92 -17.15 -18.50 -18.11
C ALA A 92 -16.03 -18.74 -17.08
N LYS A 93 -15.57 -17.69 -16.39
CA LYS A 93 -14.63 -17.78 -15.26
C LYS A 93 -15.30 -18.00 -13.90
N GLY A 94 -16.61 -18.25 -13.86
CA GLY A 94 -17.35 -18.56 -12.64
C GLY A 94 -17.78 -17.35 -11.82
N PHE A 95 -17.70 -16.13 -12.36
CA PHE A 95 -18.33 -14.97 -11.74
C PHE A 95 -19.82 -14.97 -12.03
N HIS A 96 -20.65 -14.50 -11.08
CA HIS A 96 -22.09 -14.33 -11.27
C HIS A 96 -22.46 -12.84 -11.33
N SER A 97 -23.51 -12.54 -12.10
CA SER A 97 -24.01 -11.17 -12.22
C SER A 97 -24.63 -10.71 -10.90
N VAL A 98 -24.38 -9.45 -10.55
CA VAL A 98 -25.08 -8.75 -9.47
C VAL A 98 -26.16 -7.80 -9.98
N LEU A 99 -26.22 -7.60 -11.30
CA LEU A 99 -27.10 -6.64 -12.00
C LEU A 99 -28.30 -7.31 -12.67
N GLU A 100 -28.16 -8.57 -13.08
CA GLU A 100 -29.22 -9.26 -13.81
C GLU A 100 -30.28 -9.82 -12.86
N PRO A 101 -31.59 -9.59 -13.14
CA PRO A 101 -32.65 -10.33 -12.48
C PRO A 101 -32.60 -11.81 -12.91
N GLN A 102 -32.85 -12.73 -11.98
CA GLN A 102 -32.83 -14.17 -12.26
C GLN A 102 -34.08 -14.84 -11.72
N ALA A 103 -34.68 -15.74 -12.52
CA ALA A 103 -35.83 -16.56 -12.14
C ALA A 103 -37.01 -15.75 -11.54
N GLY A 104 -37.31 -14.58 -12.12
CA GLY A 104 -38.38 -13.69 -11.65
C GLY A 104 -38.05 -12.88 -10.38
N GLN A 105 -36.81 -12.96 -9.89
CA GLN A 105 -36.33 -12.17 -8.75
C GLN A 105 -35.55 -10.94 -9.22
N ALA A 106 -35.63 -9.85 -8.46
CA ALA A 106 -34.86 -8.63 -8.69
C ALA A 106 -33.34 -8.88 -8.61
N ALA A 107 -32.55 -7.97 -9.21
CA ALA A 107 -31.10 -8.03 -9.19
C ALA A 107 -30.54 -8.07 -7.75
N LEU A 108 -29.44 -8.81 -7.55
CA LEU A 108 -28.84 -8.97 -6.23
C LEU A 108 -28.45 -7.64 -5.60
N ILE A 109 -27.92 -6.69 -6.39
CA ILE A 109 -27.55 -5.37 -5.88
C ILE A 109 -28.76 -4.63 -5.30
N ALA A 110 -29.91 -4.63 -6.00
CA ALA A 110 -31.12 -3.96 -5.55
C ALA A 110 -31.64 -4.55 -4.23
N ARG A 111 -31.60 -5.87 -4.09
CA ARG A 111 -32.06 -6.58 -2.89
C ARG A 111 -31.13 -6.36 -1.69
N MET A 112 -29.81 -6.33 -1.91
CA MET A 112 -28.84 -6.00 -0.86
C MET A 112 -29.03 -4.55 -0.36
N LEU A 113 -29.32 -3.61 -1.26
CA LEU A 113 -29.63 -2.21 -0.90
C LEU A 113 -30.94 -2.10 -0.12
N GLU A 114 -31.98 -2.81 -0.55
CA GLU A 114 -33.27 -2.87 0.15
C GLU A 114 -33.12 -3.46 1.56
N LEU A 115 -32.35 -4.55 1.71
CA LEU A 115 -32.07 -5.16 3.01
C LEU A 115 -31.39 -4.16 3.97
N GLY A 116 -30.42 -3.40 3.46
CA GLY A 116 -29.71 -2.38 4.23
C GLY A 116 -30.63 -1.21 4.63
N ARG A 117 -31.48 -0.77 3.71
CA ARG A 117 -32.46 0.29 3.96
C ARG A 117 -33.53 -0.10 4.99
N ASN A 118 -33.96 -1.36 4.98
CA ASN A 118 -34.99 -1.87 5.89
C ASN A 118 -34.44 -2.21 7.29
N ASN A 119 -33.11 -2.29 7.45
CA ASN A 119 -32.46 -2.61 8.73
C ASN A 119 -31.30 -1.64 9.04
N PRO A 120 -31.56 -0.32 9.11
CA PRO A 120 -30.51 0.67 9.31
C PRO A 120 -29.87 0.54 10.71
N PRO A 121 -28.57 0.85 10.85
CA PRO A 121 -27.95 0.90 12.17
C PRO A 121 -28.57 2.03 13.02
N VAL A 122 -28.57 1.85 14.34
CA VAL A 122 -28.99 2.91 15.27
C VAL A 122 -28.03 4.09 15.14
N PRO A 123 -28.52 5.31 14.86
CA PRO A 123 -27.68 6.48 14.64
C PRO A 123 -26.65 6.72 15.74
N ASN A 124 -25.38 6.81 15.35
CA ASN A 124 -24.22 7.06 16.21
C ASN A 124 -24.09 6.14 17.45
N ALA A 125 -24.65 4.93 17.39
CA ALA A 125 -24.48 3.90 18.42
C ALA A 125 -23.42 2.87 18.01
N LYS A 126 -22.88 2.12 18.99
CA LYS A 126 -22.10 0.91 18.68
C LYS A 126 -22.98 -0.06 17.89
N LEU A 127 -22.39 -0.69 16.87
CA LEU A 127 -23.05 -1.78 16.17
C LEU A 127 -23.24 -2.97 17.12
N PRO A 128 -24.25 -3.83 16.88
CA PRO A 128 -24.46 -5.06 17.66
C PRO A 128 -23.20 -5.92 17.74
N ALA A 129 -22.95 -6.54 18.89
CA ALA A 129 -21.73 -7.32 19.15
C ALA A 129 -21.67 -8.64 18.36
N ASP A 130 -22.82 -9.15 17.93
CA ASP A 130 -22.96 -10.35 17.09
C ASP A 130 -22.75 -10.07 15.59
N LEU A 131 -22.66 -8.80 15.18
CA LEU A 131 -22.34 -8.42 13.81
C LEU A 131 -20.82 -8.45 13.59
N ASP A 132 -20.32 -9.52 12.98
CA ASP A 132 -18.91 -9.65 12.62
C ASP A 132 -18.54 -8.71 11.46
N ILE A 133 -17.87 -7.61 11.81
CA ILE A 133 -17.32 -6.64 10.86
C ILE A 133 -15.82 -6.84 10.59
N SER A 134 -15.21 -7.89 11.14
CA SER A 134 -13.79 -8.15 10.96
C SER A 134 -13.43 -8.38 9.50
N ILE A 135 -12.17 -8.10 9.15
CA ILE A 135 -11.62 -8.40 7.82
C ILE A 135 -11.47 -9.91 7.57
N SER A 136 -11.51 -10.71 8.63
CA SER A 136 -11.44 -12.18 8.61
C SER A 136 -12.80 -12.85 8.55
N ARG A 137 -13.90 -12.09 8.51
CA ARG A 137 -15.25 -12.63 8.41
C ARG A 137 -15.40 -13.54 7.19
N ASP A 138 -16.23 -14.56 7.33
CA ASP A 138 -16.60 -15.40 6.20
C ASP A 138 -17.60 -14.66 5.29
N ASN A 139 -17.13 -14.23 4.11
CA ASN A 139 -17.98 -13.55 3.14
C ASN A 139 -18.92 -14.56 2.48
N GLN A 140 -20.21 -14.48 2.78
CA GLN A 140 -21.21 -15.47 2.34
C GLN A 140 -21.48 -15.47 0.83
N CYS A 141 -21.31 -14.32 0.16
CA CYS A 141 -21.43 -14.16 -1.30
C CYS A 141 -22.66 -14.86 -1.91
N PRO A 142 -23.90 -14.50 -1.47
CA PRO A 142 -25.11 -15.20 -1.87
C PRO A 142 -25.37 -15.06 -3.37
N LEU A 143 -25.76 -16.15 -4.02
CA LEU A 143 -26.31 -16.12 -5.37
C LEU A 143 -27.73 -15.52 -5.36
N PRO A 144 -28.26 -15.01 -6.48
CA PRO A 144 -29.63 -14.47 -6.55
C PRO A 144 -30.69 -15.40 -5.94
N GLY A 145 -30.65 -16.69 -6.26
CA GLY A 145 -31.58 -17.69 -5.69
C GLY A 145 -31.35 -18.04 -4.20
N GLU A 146 -30.21 -17.70 -3.62
CA GLU A 146 -29.87 -17.95 -2.21
C GLU A 146 -30.26 -16.78 -1.30
N PHE A 147 -30.64 -15.63 -1.87
CA PHE A 147 -30.80 -14.37 -1.13
C PHE A 147 -31.87 -14.42 -0.04
N GLU A 148 -33.02 -15.05 -0.25
CA GLU A 148 -34.09 -15.10 0.77
C GLU A 148 -33.62 -15.77 2.06
N ALA A 149 -32.90 -16.90 1.94
CA ALA A 149 -32.31 -17.58 3.09
C ALA A 149 -31.21 -16.73 3.74
N TYR A 150 -30.41 -16.03 2.92
CA TYR A 150 -29.38 -15.11 3.39
C TYR A 150 -29.98 -13.95 4.20
N ALA A 151 -30.96 -13.23 3.66
CA ALA A 151 -31.59 -12.07 4.30
C ALA A 151 -32.26 -12.45 5.63
N LYS A 152 -32.86 -13.63 5.71
CA LYS A 152 -33.47 -14.14 6.95
C LYS A 152 -32.43 -14.47 8.03
N LYS A 153 -31.25 -14.96 7.64
CA LYS A 153 -30.16 -15.31 8.56
C LYS A 153 -29.30 -14.09 8.95
N PHE A 154 -29.16 -13.13 8.04
CA PHE A 154 -28.25 -11.99 8.17
C PHE A 154 -28.98 -10.65 7.94
N ALA A 155 -30.00 -10.37 8.75
CA ALA A 155 -30.88 -9.20 8.58
C ALA A 155 -30.13 -7.85 8.54
N HIS A 156 -29.01 -7.73 9.27
CA HIS A 156 -28.18 -6.53 9.31
C HIS A 156 -27.01 -6.52 8.30
N ALA A 157 -26.96 -7.49 7.38
CA ALA A 157 -25.87 -7.61 6.40
C ALA A 157 -26.22 -7.03 5.01
N GLY A 158 -27.22 -6.16 4.94
CA GLY A 158 -27.50 -5.37 3.74
C GLY A 158 -26.43 -4.32 3.44
N MET A 159 -26.54 -3.66 2.29
CA MET A 159 -25.55 -2.69 1.80
C MET A 159 -26.04 -1.25 1.93
N PRO A 160 -25.17 -0.27 2.26
CA PRO A 160 -23.78 -0.42 2.71
C PRO A 160 -23.62 -1.21 4.03
N PHE A 161 -22.70 -2.17 4.06
CA PHE A 161 -22.56 -3.11 5.17
C PHE A 161 -22.08 -2.45 6.46
N ALA A 162 -22.90 -2.58 7.51
CA ALA A 162 -22.56 -2.19 8.87
C ALA A 162 -22.08 -0.73 8.99
N VAL A 163 -22.69 0.18 8.23
CA VAL A 163 -22.35 1.60 8.18
C VAL A 163 -23.60 2.39 7.78
N THR A 164 -23.62 3.69 8.05
CA THR A 164 -24.71 4.58 7.64
C THR A 164 -25.02 4.43 6.14
N GLY A 165 -26.32 4.31 5.83
CA GLY A 165 -26.78 3.94 4.51
C GLY A 165 -26.73 5.03 3.44
N LEU A 166 -27.47 4.76 2.37
CA LEU A 166 -27.75 5.71 1.29
C LEU A 166 -28.78 6.75 1.73
N SER A 167 -28.68 7.97 1.21
CA SER A 167 -29.79 8.91 1.22
C SER A 167 -30.94 8.41 0.33
N ASP A 168 -32.14 8.96 0.53
CA ASP A 168 -33.31 8.60 -0.27
C ASP A 168 -33.11 8.85 -1.77
N ALA A 169 -32.40 9.93 -2.13
CA ALA A 169 -32.07 10.26 -3.51
C ALA A 169 -31.07 9.25 -4.09
N GLU A 170 -29.98 8.96 -3.38
CA GLU A 170 -28.98 7.97 -3.83
C GLU A 170 -29.62 6.59 -4.03
N TYR A 171 -30.44 6.13 -3.07
CA TYR A 171 -31.15 4.86 -3.21
C TYR A 171 -32.09 4.85 -4.41
N THR A 172 -32.88 5.91 -4.60
CA THR A 172 -33.85 5.99 -5.71
C THR A 172 -33.15 5.98 -7.06
N THR A 173 -32.01 6.67 -7.19
CA THR A 173 -31.18 6.64 -8.39
C THR A 173 -30.70 5.22 -8.71
N LEU A 174 -30.17 4.51 -7.71
CA LEU A 174 -29.69 3.14 -7.91
C LEU A 174 -30.81 2.15 -8.24
N GLN A 175 -31.98 2.25 -7.60
CA GLN A 175 -33.12 1.40 -7.94
C GLN A 175 -33.62 1.66 -9.36
N ARG A 176 -33.81 2.92 -9.75
CA ARG A 176 -34.23 3.28 -11.11
C ARG A 176 -33.24 2.82 -12.17
N TRP A 177 -31.94 2.90 -11.88
CA TRP A 177 -30.91 2.37 -12.77
C TRP A 177 -31.06 0.86 -12.98
N VAL A 178 -31.27 0.10 -11.90
CA VAL A 178 -31.50 -1.35 -11.99
C VAL A 178 -32.81 -1.67 -12.73
N GLU A 179 -33.89 -0.95 -12.47
CA GLU A 179 -35.18 -1.09 -13.17
C GLU A 179 -35.05 -0.83 -14.68
N GLN A 180 -34.13 0.05 -15.09
CA GLN A 180 -33.79 0.31 -16.49
C GLN A 180 -32.88 -0.76 -17.12
N GLY A 181 -32.64 -1.87 -16.42
CA GLY A 181 -31.78 -2.97 -16.87
C GLY A 181 -30.31 -2.79 -16.51
N ALA A 182 -29.99 -1.85 -15.62
CA ALA A 182 -28.63 -1.54 -15.17
C ALA A 182 -27.61 -1.33 -16.32
N PRO A 183 -27.90 -0.47 -17.33
CA PRO A 183 -26.95 -0.22 -18.39
C PRO A 183 -25.63 0.31 -17.81
N VAL A 184 -24.52 -0.26 -18.26
CA VAL A 184 -23.16 0.16 -17.86
C VAL A 184 -22.45 0.67 -19.10
N GLU A 185 -22.43 1.99 -19.28
CA GLU A 185 -21.52 2.60 -20.25
C GLU A 185 -20.09 2.69 -19.71
N GLN A 186 -19.12 2.37 -20.56
CA GLN A 186 -17.71 2.55 -20.24
C GLN A 186 -17.26 3.93 -20.70
N GLN A 187 -16.83 4.76 -19.76
CA GLN A 187 -16.12 6.00 -20.07
C GLN A 187 -14.62 5.73 -20.03
N THR A 188 -14.02 5.57 -21.21
CA THR A 188 -12.57 5.41 -21.30
C THR A 188 -11.87 6.73 -21.03
N LEU A 189 -10.97 6.75 -20.05
CA LEU A 189 -10.09 7.91 -19.83
C LEU A 189 -9.18 8.11 -21.05
N GLN A 190 -9.19 9.32 -21.61
CA GLN A 190 -8.38 9.71 -22.77
C GLN A 190 -7.28 10.66 -22.32
N ALA A 191 -6.06 10.41 -22.77
CA ALA A 191 -4.92 11.28 -22.53
C ALA A 191 -5.14 12.65 -23.20
N SER A 192 -4.77 13.74 -22.54
CA SER A 192 -4.76 15.08 -23.14
C SER A 192 -3.73 15.18 -24.28
N VAL A 193 -3.82 16.21 -25.12
CA VAL A 193 -2.86 16.42 -26.23
C VAL A 193 -1.42 16.47 -25.74
N MET A 194 -1.19 17.10 -24.59
CA MET A 194 0.14 17.21 -24.00
C MET A 194 0.59 15.87 -23.38
N GLU A 195 -0.30 15.13 -22.72
CA GLU A 195 0.01 13.78 -22.24
C GLU A 195 0.33 12.84 -23.40
N GLN A 196 -0.43 12.87 -24.49
CA GLN A 196 -0.18 12.08 -25.69
C GLN A 196 1.22 12.34 -26.28
N LYS A 197 1.69 13.59 -26.25
CA LYS A 197 3.06 13.92 -26.68
C LYS A 197 4.10 13.24 -25.79
N GLN A 198 3.95 13.33 -24.46
CA GLN A 198 4.87 12.69 -23.53
C GLN A 198 4.79 11.16 -23.61
N ILE A 199 3.60 10.59 -23.79
CA ILE A 199 3.40 9.16 -24.05
C ILE A 199 4.21 8.73 -25.27
N ALA A 200 4.09 9.46 -26.39
CA ALA A 200 4.83 9.13 -27.61
C ALA A 200 6.35 9.21 -27.42
N GLU A 201 6.84 10.17 -26.64
CA GLU A 201 8.28 10.30 -26.34
C GLU A 201 8.80 9.13 -25.49
N TRP A 202 8.06 8.76 -24.44
CA TRP A 202 8.39 7.62 -23.58
C TRP A 202 8.27 6.28 -24.29
N GLU A 203 7.18 6.04 -25.02
CA GLU A 203 6.99 4.81 -25.79
C GLU A 203 8.07 4.66 -26.88
N ARG A 204 8.49 5.75 -27.54
CA ARG A 204 9.61 5.69 -28.50
C ARG A 204 10.92 5.29 -27.83
N PHE A 205 11.18 5.75 -26.60
CA PHE A 205 12.36 5.33 -25.84
C PHE A 205 12.26 3.86 -25.41
N LEU A 206 11.13 3.46 -24.84
CA LEU A 206 10.88 2.09 -24.34
C LEU A 206 10.85 1.04 -25.45
N ASN A 207 10.64 1.45 -26.70
CA ASN A 207 10.62 0.57 -27.87
C ASN A 207 11.75 0.87 -28.86
N ALA A 208 12.81 1.55 -28.42
CA ALA A 208 14.00 1.74 -29.24
C ALA A 208 14.62 0.38 -29.59
N PRO A 209 15.03 0.15 -30.85
CA PRO A 209 15.61 -1.12 -31.26
C PRO A 209 17.04 -1.26 -30.73
N GLY A 210 17.45 -2.50 -30.45
CA GLY A 210 18.80 -2.85 -30.04
C GLY A 210 18.84 -3.71 -28.78
N ALA A 211 19.94 -4.43 -28.58
CA ALA A 211 20.05 -5.40 -27.49
C ALA A 211 20.18 -4.72 -26.12
N ARG A 212 20.88 -3.58 -26.05
CA ARG A 212 21.00 -2.77 -24.83
C ARG A 212 19.63 -2.20 -24.45
N GLU A 213 18.94 -1.64 -25.45
CA GLU A 213 17.62 -1.04 -25.32
C GLU A 213 16.60 -2.06 -24.84
N SER A 214 16.55 -3.23 -25.50
CA SER A 214 15.65 -4.32 -25.11
C SER A 214 15.90 -4.80 -23.67
N LEU A 215 17.16 -4.91 -23.25
CA LEU A 215 17.51 -5.34 -21.89
C LEU A 215 17.12 -4.28 -20.84
N VAL A 216 17.42 -3.01 -21.09
CA VAL A 216 17.06 -1.88 -20.21
C VAL A 216 15.53 -1.75 -20.12
N ASN A 217 14.83 -1.84 -21.24
CA ASN A 217 13.37 -1.66 -21.28
C ASN A 217 12.64 -2.83 -20.59
N ARG A 218 13.18 -4.06 -20.69
CA ARG A 218 12.75 -5.18 -19.85
C ARG A 218 12.94 -4.88 -18.37
N TRP A 219 14.12 -4.41 -17.97
CA TRP A 219 14.41 -4.08 -16.58
C TRP A 219 13.47 -2.97 -16.06
N LEU A 220 13.27 -1.90 -16.83
CA LEU A 220 12.37 -0.80 -16.49
C LEU A 220 10.91 -1.27 -16.34
N PHE A 221 10.44 -2.13 -17.25
CA PHE A 221 9.10 -2.72 -17.12
C PHE A 221 8.94 -3.54 -15.85
N GLU A 222 9.89 -4.43 -15.57
CA GLU A 222 9.87 -5.25 -14.35
C GLU A 222 9.87 -4.37 -13.07
N HIS A 223 10.38 -3.13 -13.13
CA HIS A 223 10.44 -2.18 -12.02
C HIS A 223 9.29 -1.16 -11.95
N LEU A 224 8.52 -0.98 -13.03
CA LEU A 224 7.50 0.07 -13.13
C LEU A 224 6.09 -0.46 -13.42
N PHE A 225 5.89 -1.77 -13.59
CA PHE A 225 4.58 -2.34 -13.96
C PHE A 225 3.45 -2.10 -12.93
N LEU A 226 3.77 -1.83 -11.66
CA LEU A 226 2.78 -1.45 -10.63
C LEU A 226 2.63 0.07 -10.45
N ALA A 227 3.44 0.87 -11.13
CA ALA A 227 3.39 2.32 -10.97
C ALA A 227 2.08 2.88 -11.53
N HIS A 228 1.49 3.79 -10.76
CA HIS A 228 0.58 4.79 -11.29
C HIS A 228 1.43 5.94 -11.81
N LEU A 229 1.76 5.86 -13.10
CA LEU A 229 2.60 6.83 -13.79
C LEU A 229 1.78 8.09 -14.06
N TYR A 230 2.36 9.25 -13.81
CA TYR A 230 1.74 10.53 -14.17
C TYR A 230 2.78 11.43 -14.83
N PHE A 231 2.32 12.33 -15.68
CA PHE A 231 3.20 13.28 -16.36
C PHE A 231 3.31 14.58 -15.59
N GLU A 232 4.52 15.10 -15.45
CA GLU A 232 4.73 16.45 -14.96
C GLU A 232 4.03 17.45 -15.90
N GLY A 233 3.20 18.32 -15.32
CA GLY A 233 2.30 19.22 -16.05
C GLY A 233 1.04 18.55 -16.62
N GLY A 234 0.86 17.23 -16.47
CA GLY A 234 -0.30 16.44 -16.91
C GLY A 234 -1.64 16.85 -16.31
N GLU A 235 -2.71 16.22 -16.77
CA GLU A 235 -4.05 16.48 -16.21
C GLU A 235 -4.13 15.91 -14.79
N PRO A 236 -4.58 16.70 -13.80
CA PRO A 236 -4.76 16.20 -12.43
C PRO A 236 -5.67 14.98 -12.39
N GLY A 237 -5.23 13.92 -11.72
CA GLY A 237 -5.98 12.67 -11.59
C GLY A 237 -5.85 11.71 -12.78
N HIS A 238 -5.15 12.08 -13.86
CA HIS A 238 -4.80 11.16 -14.93
C HIS A 238 -3.57 10.33 -14.53
N PHE A 239 -3.74 9.00 -14.52
CA PHE A 239 -2.67 8.06 -14.26
C PHE A 239 -2.62 6.98 -15.35
N PHE A 240 -1.42 6.47 -15.58
CA PHE A 240 -1.12 5.50 -16.62
C PHE A 240 -0.40 4.31 -16.00
N GLN A 241 -0.60 3.13 -16.55
CA GLN A 241 0.14 1.92 -16.23
C GLN A 241 1.02 1.54 -17.42
N LEU A 242 2.22 1.03 -17.15
CA LEU A 242 3.09 0.49 -18.17
C LEU A 242 2.72 -0.98 -18.44
N VAL A 243 2.38 -1.28 -19.69
CA VAL A 243 1.97 -2.63 -20.11
C VAL A 243 2.81 -3.15 -21.26
N ARG A 244 2.88 -4.48 -21.37
CA ARG A 244 3.36 -5.16 -22.59
C ARG A 244 2.19 -5.35 -23.53
N SER A 245 2.38 -5.05 -24.82
CA SER A 245 1.36 -5.15 -25.85
C SER A 245 1.88 -5.87 -27.10
N ARG A 246 0.98 -6.55 -27.82
CA ARG A 246 1.28 -7.11 -29.15
C ARG A 246 1.29 -6.04 -30.25
N THR A 247 0.76 -4.86 -29.99
CA THR A 247 0.59 -3.79 -30.98
C THR A 247 1.44 -2.54 -30.66
N PRO A 248 2.05 -1.91 -31.68
CA PRO A 248 2.89 -0.73 -31.50
C PRO A 248 2.09 0.55 -31.25
N SER A 249 2.80 1.62 -30.85
CA SER A 249 2.26 2.98 -30.73
C SER A 249 1.44 3.41 -31.96
N GLY A 250 0.33 4.09 -31.73
CA GLY A 250 -0.64 4.48 -32.77
C GLY A 250 -1.71 3.44 -33.08
N GLN A 251 -1.59 2.21 -32.55
CA GLN A 251 -2.65 1.20 -32.59
C GLN A 251 -3.29 1.00 -31.21
N LEU A 252 -4.52 0.45 -31.20
CA LEU A 252 -5.19 0.02 -29.98
C LEU A 252 -4.31 -0.98 -29.23
N ILE A 253 -4.17 -0.78 -27.92
CA ILE A 253 -3.36 -1.64 -27.07
C ILE A 253 -4.00 -3.02 -27.00
N ASP A 254 -3.27 -4.05 -27.43
CA ASP A 254 -3.59 -5.45 -27.21
C ASP A 254 -2.66 -6.01 -26.12
N PRO A 255 -3.09 -6.09 -24.85
CA PRO A 255 -2.21 -6.41 -23.73
C PRO A 255 -1.77 -7.88 -23.72
N ILE A 256 -0.51 -8.12 -23.32
CA ILE A 256 0.07 -9.45 -23.10
C ILE A 256 -0.07 -9.79 -21.62
N THR A 257 -0.92 -10.76 -21.30
CA THR A 257 -1.41 -11.02 -19.94
C THR A 257 -0.73 -12.20 -19.27
N THR A 258 0.56 -12.06 -18.99
CA THR A 258 1.29 -13.04 -18.19
C THR A 258 0.92 -12.97 -16.71
N ARG A 259 1.25 -14.01 -15.93
CA ARG A 259 0.97 -14.06 -14.49
C ARG A 259 1.89 -13.12 -13.71
N ARG A 260 3.19 -13.14 -14.02
CA ARG A 260 4.22 -12.24 -13.48
C ARG A 260 4.79 -11.36 -14.59
N PRO A 261 5.30 -10.16 -14.29
CA PRO A 261 5.87 -9.26 -15.31
C PRO A 261 7.13 -9.85 -15.96
N ASN A 262 7.86 -10.72 -15.25
CA ASN A 262 9.06 -11.39 -15.75
C ASN A 262 8.79 -12.79 -16.32
N ASP A 263 7.53 -13.15 -16.58
CA ASP A 263 7.20 -14.36 -17.35
C ASP A 263 7.38 -14.10 -18.85
N ASP A 264 7.66 -15.18 -19.58
CA ASP A 264 7.81 -15.19 -21.04
C ASP A 264 6.56 -14.60 -21.71
N PRO A 265 6.69 -13.51 -22.50
CA PRO A 265 5.56 -12.95 -23.23
C PRO A 265 5.07 -13.87 -24.35
N GLY A 266 5.91 -14.82 -24.83
CA GLY A 266 5.58 -15.77 -25.90
C GLY A 266 5.41 -15.15 -27.30
N THR A 267 5.65 -13.84 -27.43
CA THR A 267 5.49 -13.07 -28.66
C THR A 267 6.35 -11.81 -28.60
N GLU A 268 6.47 -11.11 -29.74
CA GLU A 268 7.03 -9.75 -29.77
C GLU A 268 6.24 -8.81 -28.85
N VAL A 269 6.97 -7.90 -28.19
CA VAL A 269 6.45 -7.00 -27.16
C VAL A 269 6.69 -5.55 -27.56
N TYR A 270 5.66 -4.73 -27.39
CA TYR A 270 5.74 -3.28 -27.34
C TYR A 270 5.38 -2.81 -25.92
N TYR A 271 6.19 -1.94 -25.33
CA TYR A 271 5.91 -1.30 -24.06
C TYR A 271 5.02 -0.07 -24.29
N ARG A 272 3.83 -0.07 -23.70
CA ARG A 272 2.79 0.93 -23.93
C ARG A 272 2.31 1.55 -22.63
N LEU A 273 1.99 2.85 -22.65
CA LEU A 273 1.42 3.56 -21.50
C LEU A 273 -0.09 3.61 -21.65
N TRP A 274 -0.80 2.86 -20.80
CA TRP A 274 -2.24 2.71 -20.87
C TRP A 274 -2.93 3.48 -19.74
N PRO A 275 -3.87 4.40 -20.02
CA PRO A 275 -4.68 5.03 -18.99
C PRO A 275 -5.31 4.04 -18.00
N ILE A 276 -5.11 4.29 -16.70
CA ILE A 276 -5.77 3.53 -15.64
C ILE A 276 -7.26 3.90 -15.66
N GLN A 277 -8.11 2.87 -15.70
CA GLN A 277 -9.56 3.03 -15.78
C GLN A 277 -10.20 2.91 -14.39
N GLY A 278 -11.28 3.67 -14.18
CA GLY A 278 -12.07 3.64 -12.95
C GLY A 278 -11.50 4.52 -11.83
N VAL A 279 -12.05 4.32 -10.64
CA VAL A 279 -11.75 5.10 -9.44
C VAL A 279 -10.36 4.75 -8.90
N ILE A 280 -9.53 5.77 -8.69
CA ILE A 280 -8.25 5.62 -7.99
C ILE A 280 -8.52 5.40 -6.50
N VAL A 281 -7.98 4.30 -5.97
CA VAL A 281 -8.08 3.96 -4.55
C VAL A 281 -6.71 4.01 -3.90
N HIS A 282 -6.61 4.68 -2.75
CA HIS A 282 -5.34 5.02 -2.13
C HIS A 282 -4.49 3.77 -1.84
N LYS A 283 -5.10 2.68 -1.39
CA LYS A 283 -4.37 1.45 -1.00
C LYS A 283 -3.49 0.82 -2.09
N THR A 284 -3.83 0.98 -3.38
CA THR A 284 -3.01 0.50 -4.50
C THR A 284 -2.37 1.63 -5.30
N HIS A 285 -2.64 2.88 -4.94
CA HIS A 285 -2.10 4.04 -5.61
C HIS A 285 -0.63 4.27 -5.18
N ILE A 286 0.31 3.87 -6.03
CA ILE A 286 1.74 4.05 -5.84
C ILE A 286 2.29 4.83 -7.03
N THR A 287 2.58 6.10 -6.81
CA THR A 287 2.83 7.10 -7.84
C THR A 287 4.28 7.05 -8.32
N TYR A 288 4.50 7.34 -9.61
CA TYR A 288 5.83 7.55 -10.16
C TYR A 288 5.80 8.64 -11.24
N PRO A 289 6.57 9.73 -11.09
CA PRO A 289 6.56 10.83 -12.05
C PRO A 289 7.31 10.49 -13.34
N LEU A 290 6.73 10.88 -14.46
CA LEU A 290 7.36 10.92 -15.78
C LEU A 290 7.51 12.38 -16.22
N SER A 291 8.68 12.72 -16.76
CA SER A 291 8.96 14.04 -17.35
C SER A 291 10.13 13.97 -18.32
N ALA A 292 10.35 15.03 -19.09
CA ALA A 292 11.51 15.14 -19.97
C ALA A 292 12.84 15.01 -19.19
N LYS A 293 12.94 15.66 -18.02
CA LYS A 293 14.11 15.54 -17.14
C LYS A 293 14.33 14.10 -16.66
N LYS A 294 13.24 13.40 -16.35
CA LYS A 294 13.30 11.99 -15.94
C LYS A 294 13.77 11.09 -17.08
N LEU A 295 13.29 11.33 -18.30
CA LEU A 295 13.71 10.60 -19.49
C LEU A 295 15.21 10.80 -19.76
N GLU A 296 15.70 12.03 -19.69
CA GLU A 296 17.14 12.32 -19.83
C GLU A 296 17.97 11.67 -18.72
N ARG A 297 17.48 11.67 -17.48
CA ARG A 297 18.14 10.97 -16.38
C ARG A 297 18.24 9.45 -16.63
N VAL A 298 17.20 8.83 -17.20
CA VAL A 298 17.26 7.42 -17.60
C VAL A 298 18.29 7.21 -18.72
N ARG A 299 18.35 8.11 -19.70
CA ARG A 299 19.37 8.06 -20.77
C ARG A 299 20.78 8.15 -20.20
N GLU A 300 21.02 9.09 -19.31
CA GLU A 300 22.30 9.29 -18.63
C GLU A 300 22.72 8.02 -17.88
N LEU A 301 21.85 7.47 -17.03
CA LEU A 301 22.18 6.29 -16.23
C LEU A 301 22.48 5.06 -17.09
N PHE A 302 21.65 4.75 -18.07
CA PHE A 302 21.73 3.47 -18.78
C PHE A 302 22.55 3.51 -20.08
N TYR A 303 22.79 4.70 -20.66
CA TYR A 303 23.41 4.81 -21.99
C TYR A 303 24.65 5.71 -22.05
N ALA A 304 25.02 6.42 -20.98
CA ALA A 304 26.22 7.26 -21.00
C ALA A 304 27.55 6.46 -21.02
N SER A 305 27.53 5.19 -20.60
CA SER A 305 28.69 4.31 -20.63
C SER A 305 28.61 3.29 -21.78
N ASP A 306 29.77 2.87 -22.28
CA ASP A 306 29.93 1.97 -23.44
C ASP A 306 29.92 0.48 -23.05
N TRP A 307 28.89 0.05 -22.34
CA TRP A 307 28.68 -1.38 -22.05
C TRP A 307 27.97 -2.07 -23.23
N THR A 308 28.19 -3.38 -23.36
CA THR A 308 27.65 -4.22 -24.44
C THR A 308 26.88 -5.41 -23.89
N VAL A 309 26.02 -5.98 -24.73
CA VAL A 309 25.28 -7.21 -24.42
C VAL A 309 25.17 -8.04 -25.70
N ASP A 310 25.62 -9.29 -25.63
CA ASP A 310 25.61 -10.20 -26.79
C ASP A 310 24.20 -10.70 -27.11
N ALA A 311 23.40 -10.97 -26.07
CA ALA A 311 22.03 -11.42 -26.20
C ALA A 311 21.20 -11.00 -24.99
N VAL A 312 19.94 -10.62 -25.23
CA VAL A 312 18.96 -10.39 -24.16
C VAL A 312 18.63 -11.74 -23.52
N PRO A 313 18.86 -11.94 -22.20
CA PRO A 313 18.59 -13.21 -21.56
C PRO A 313 17.11 -13.59 -21.65
N GLY A 314 16.81 -14.89 -21.73
CA GLY A 314 15.44 -15.40 -21.76
C GLY A 314 14.70 -15.31 -20.42
N TYR A 315 13.57 -16.00 -20.33
CA TYR A 315 12.63 -15.98 -19.20
C TYR A 315 12.62 -17.30 -18.38
N GLY A 316 13.65 -18.12 -18.51
CA GLY A 316 13.77 -19.38 -17.75
C GLY A 316 13.80 -19.17 -16.24
N ALA A 317 13.50 -20.22 -15.46
CA ALA A 317 13.39 -20.13 -13.99
C ALA A 317 14.61 -19.48 -13.31
N GLN A 318 15.83 -19.86 -13.72
CA GLN A 318 17.06 -19.24 -13.21
C GLN A 318 17.11 -17.74 -13.48
N ARG A 319 16.71 -17.30 -14.68
CA ARG A 319 16.69 -15.88 -15.07
C ARG A 319 15.65 -15.08 -14.27
N ARG A 320 14.51 -15.69 -13.95
CA ARG A 320 13.49 -15.05 -13.10
C ARG A 320 13.89 -15.03 -11.62
N ALA A 321 14.66 -16.02 -11.15
CA ALA A 321 15.14 -16.10 -9.78
C ALA A 321 16.25 -15.08 -9.46
N ASN A 322 17.09 -14.70 -10.44
CA ASN A 322 18.28 -13.89 -10.19
C ASN A 322 18.36 -12.67 -11.13
N PRO A 323 17.86 -11.49 -10.72
CA PRO A 323 17.95 -10.28 -11.54
C PRO A 323 19.38 -9.79 -11.70
N PHE A 324 20.25 -10.08 -10.74
CA PHE A 324 21.67 -9.69 -10.80
C PHE A 324 22.40 -10.43 -11.93
N GLU A 325 22.04 -11.68 -12.18
CA GLU A 325 22.56 -12.47 -13.30
C GLU A 325 21.87 -12.09 -14.62
N THR A 326 20.54 -11.91 -14.61
CA THR A 326 19.74 -11.57 -15.81
C THR A 326 20.09 -10.20 -16.38
N PHE A 327 20.38 -9.24 -15.52
CA PHE A 327 20.68 -7.87 -15.93
C PHE A 327 22.15 -7.50 -15.71
N GLN A 328 23.05 -8.49 -15.59
CA GLN A 328 24.48 -8.28 -15.29
C GLN A 328 25.20 -7.37 -16.30
N ALA A 329 24.73 -7.34 -17.55
CA ALA A 329 25.30 -6.48 -18.58
C ALA A 329 25.00 -4.99 -18.35
N ILE A 330 23.87 -4.67 -17.69
CA ILE A 330 23.56 -3.30 -17.29
C ILE A 330 24.45 -2.94 -16.09
N PRO A 331 25.18 -1.82 -16.13
CA PRO A 331 25.98 -1.37 -15.00
C PRO A 331 25.19 -1.37 -13.68
N ALA A 332 25.73 -2.04 -12.66
CA ALA A 332 25.10 -2.17 -11.34
C ALA A 332 24.82 -0.79 -10.71
N GLU A 333 25.77 0.15 -10.85
CA GLU A 333 25.62 1.53 -10.38
C GLU A 333 24.41 2.23 -11.00
N ALA A 334 24.19 2.06 -12.32
CA ALA A 334 23.06 2.67 -13.02
C ALA A 334 21.72 2.15 -12.48
N ARG A 335 21.61 0.82 -12.29
CA ARG A 335 20.42 0.18 -11.73
C ARG A 335 20.16 0.66 -10.30
N TYR A 336 21.19 0.67 -9.46
CA TYR A 336 21.05 1.13 -8.08
C TYR A 336 20.67 2.61 -8.00
N GLN A 337 21.35 3.48 -8.76
CA GLN A 337 21.09 4.92 -8.74
C GLN A 337 19.69 5.25 -9.27
N PHE A 338 19.18 4.53 -10.27
CA PHE A 338 17.78 4.66 -10.69
C PHE A 338 16.79 4.36 -9.56
N MET A 339 17.08 3.32 -8.77
CA MET A 339 16.26 2.97 -7.61
C MET A 339 16.37 4.02 -6.51
N LEU A 340 17.58 4.49 -6.20
CA LEU A 340 17.83 5.53 -5.19
C LEU A 340 17.15 6.85 -5.54
N ASP A 341 17.18 7.27 -6.81
CA ASP A 341 16.55 8.50 -7.28
C ASP A 341 15.05 8.58 -6.91
N ASN A 342 14.38 7.44 -6.67
CA ASN A 342 12.97 7.33 -6.29
C ASN A 342 12.75 6.26 -5.23
N ALA A 343 13.62 6.20 -4.22
CA ALA A 343 13.61 5.09 -3.27
C ALA A 343 12.26 4.93 -2.56
N GLU A 344 11.53 6.02 -2.29
CA GLU A 344 10.18 5.93 -1.72
C GLU A 344 9.23 5.09 -2.57
N TYR A 345 9.25 5.23 -3.91
CA TYR A 345 8.41 4.43 -4.80
C TYR A 345 8.73 2.94 -4.64
N PHE A 346 10.00 2.55 -4.73
CA PHE A 346 10.41 1.15 -4.65
C PHE A 346 10.08 0.56 -3.27
N VAL A 347 10.37 1.28 -2.18
CA VAL A 347 10.00 0.83 -0.83
C VAL A 347 8.48 0.74 -0.67
N ARG A 348 7.71 1.71 -1.18
CA ARG A 348 6.24 1.63 -1.19
C ARG A 348 5.73 0.40 -1.92
N THR A 349 6.30 0.01 -3.06
CA THR A 349 5.80 -1.16 -3.81
C THR A 349 5.89 -2.47 -3.03
N PHE A 350 6.96 -2.69 -2.27
CA PHE A 350 7.07 -3.89 -1.45
C PHE A 350 6.50 -3.76 -0.03
N ILE A 351 6.12 -2.55 0.42
CA ILE A 351 5.43 -2.33 1.71
C ILE A 351 3.90 -2.16 1.58
N ARG A 352 3.40 -1.66 0.45
CA ARG A 352 1.96 -1.45 0.18
C ARG A 352 1.41 -2.32 -0.96
N GLY A 353 2.28 -2.97 -1.73
CA GLY A 353 1.86 -3.84 -2.84
C GLY A 353 1.07 -5.08 -2.36
N PRO A 354 0.58 -5.92 -3.29
CA PRO A 354 -0.24 -7.09 -2.98
C PRO A 354 0.38 -8.05 -1.96
N VAL A 355 1.70 -8.02 -1.84
CA VAL A 355 2.46 -8.79 -0.88
C VAL A 355 2.22 -8.33 0.56
N CYS A 356 1.93 -7.08 0.87
CA CYS A 356 1.87 -6.62 2.28
C CYS A 356 0.45 -6.53 2.84
N ARG A 357 -0.42 -7.43 2.39
CA ARG A 357 -1.79 -7.55 2.89
C ARG A 357 -1.92 -8.75 3.85
N GLY A 358 -2.38 -8.46 5.07
CA GLY A 358 -2.72 -9.46 6.08
C GLY A 358 -1.60 -9.71 7.07
N GLN A 359 -1.95 -10.12 8.29
CA GLN A 359 -1.01 -10.23 9.41
C GLN A 359 0.24 -11.07 9.10
N ILE A 360 0.10 -12.24 8.46
CA ILE A 360 1.22 -13.11 8.05
C ILE A 360 2.24 -12.36 7.18
N ALA A 361 1.78 -11.41 6.36
CA ALA A 361 2.63 -10.63 5.50
C ALA A 361 3.48 -9.60 6.27
N THR A 362 2.91 -9.03 7.32
CA THR A 362 3.43 -7.89 8.07
C THR A 362 4.10 -8.28 9.39
N ASP A 363 3.89 -9.49 9.90
CA ASP A 363 4.46 -10.01 11.17
C ASP A 363 6.00 -10.07 11.20
N VAL A 364 6.63 -9.88 10.04
CA VAL A 364 8.06 -9.85 9.83
C VAL A 364 8.63 -8.44 9.69
N ILE A 365 7.88 -7.38 10.00
CA ILE A 365 8.43 -6.02 10.11
C ILE A 365 8.01 -5.38 11.43
N ARG A 366 8.77 -4.39 11.89
CA ARG A 366 8.43 -3.58 13.08
C ARG A 366 7.31 -2.59 12.76
N ASP A 367 6.58 -2.18 13.79
CA ASP A 367 5.51 -1.19 13.66
C ASP A 367 5.99 0.21 13.29
N ASN A 368 7.25 0.53 13.62
CA ASN A 368 7.94 1.72 13.15
C ASN A 368 9.43 1.42 12.97
N PHE A 369 9.98 1.75 11.80
CA PHE A 369 11.42 1.78 11.54
C PHE A 369 11.78 2.80 10.46
N TRP A 370 13.03 3.26 10.48
CA TRP A 370 13.58 4.12 9.44
C TRP A 370 14.43 3.30 8.47
N ALA A 371 14.38 3.66 7.20
CA ALA A 371 15.25 3.12 6.17
C ALA A 371 16.17 4.21 5.62
N VAL A 372 17.45 3.86 5.51
CA VAL A 372 18.50 4.63 4.85
C VAL A 372 19.24 3.72 3.86
N PHE A 373 20.00 4.32 2.94
CA PHE A 373 20.61 3.60 1.84
C PHE A 373 22.13 3.73 1.87
N GLN A 374 22.84 2.69 1.45
CA GLN A 374 24.29 2.74 1.31
C GLN A 374 24.67 3.54 0.07
N ASP A 375 25.67 4.41 0.16
CA ASP A 375 26.17 5.17 -0.99
C ASP A 375 26.82 4.23 -2.03
N PRO A 376 26.47 4.32 -3.33
CA PRO A 376 27.02 3.45 -4.37
C PRO A 376 28.54 3.39 -4.42
N ARG A 377 29.24 4.49 -4.07
CA ARG A 377 30.71 4.58 -4.07
C ARG A 377 31.36 3.74 -2.97
N HIS A 378 30.58 3.29 -2.00
CA HIS A 378 31.02 2.48 -0.87
C HIS A 378 30.37 1.08 -0.88
N ASP A 379 29.60 0.72 -1.90
CA ASP A 379 29.03 -0.62 -2.07
C ASP A 379 29.99 -1.51 -2.86
N LEU A 380 30.60 -2.50 -2.20
CA LEU A 380 31.55 -3.42 -2.83
C LEU A 380 30.90 -4.23 -3.96
N TYR A 381 29.59 -4.47 -3.96
CA TYR A 381 28.94 -5.11 -5.09
C TYR A 381 29.05 -4.26 -6.37
N ILE A 382 29.13 -2.94 -6.21
CA ILE A 382 29.30 -1.99 -7.32
C ILE A 382 30.79 -1.79 -7.61
N THR A 383 31.59 -1.51 -6.59
CA THR A 383 32.97 -1.05 -6.76
C THR A 383 34.01 -2.17 -6.90
N ASP A 384 33.70 -3.40 -6.49
CA ASP A 384 34.59 -4.56 -6.58
C ASP A 384 34.00 -5.63 -7.50
N ALA A 385 34.65 -5.80 -8.66
CA ALA A 385 34.22 -6.79 -9.66
C ALA A 385 34.44 -8.24 -9.23
N GLY A 386 35.47 -8.51 -8.41
CA GLY A 386 35.75 -9.85 -7.87
C GLY A 386 34.70 -10.26 -6.87
N TYR A 387 34.44 -9.41 -5.87
CA TYR A 387 33.35 -9.60 -4.91
C TYR A 387 32.00 -9.76 -5.63
N ARG A 388 31.70 -8.92 -6.62
CA ARG A 388 30.46 -9.04 -7.41
C ARG A 388 30.34 -10.40 -8.12
N ALA A 389 31.43 -10.92 -8.69
CA ALA A 389 31.43 -12.20 -9.39
C ALA A 389 31.14 -13.37 -8.44
N GLU A 390 31.67 -13.32 -7.21
CA GLU A 390 31.41 -14.33 -6.17
C GLU A 390 30.00 -14.19 -5.56
N ALA A 391 29.54 -12.95 -5.36
CA ALA A 391 28.24 -12.68 -4.76
C ALA A 391 27.06 -13.02 -5.70
N THR A 392 27.17 -12.70 -7.00
CA THR A 392 26.04 -12.78 -7.95
C THR A 392 25.35 -14.16 -7.98
N PRO A 393 26.08 -15.29 -8.04
CA PRO A 393 25.47 -16.61 -7.98
C PRO A 393 24.66 -16.85 -6.71
N LEU A 394 25.03 -16.24 -5.58
CA LEU A 394 24.40 -16.40 -4.26
C LEU A 394 23.11 -15.58 -4.08
N LEU A 395 22.86 -14.60 -4.95
CA LEU A 395 21.72 -13.67 -4.82
C LEU A 395 20.39 -14.15 -5.39
N ALA A 396 20.33 -15.38 -5.93
CA ALA A 396 19.09 -15.94 -6.47
C ALA A 396 18.01 -16.12 -5.37
N MET A 397 16.76 -15.82 -5.73
CA MET A 397 15.59 -15.84 -4.85
C MET A 397 14.65 -17.03 -5.10
N PRO A 398 13.93 -17.50 -4.06
CA PRO A 398 12.89 -18.52 -4.19
C PRO A 398 11.61 -18.02 -4.89
N GLY A 399 10.60 -18.88 -4.99
CA GLY A 399 9.27 -18.54 -5.53
C GLY A 399 9.10 -18.78 -7.03
N GLN A 400 10.05 -19.46 -7.69
CA GLN A 400 9.90 -19.85 -9.10
C GLN A 400 9.12 -21.15 -9.30
N PHE A 401 9.04 -21.98 -8.26
CA PHE A 401 8.41 -23.29 -8.27
C PHE A 401 7.37 -23.38 -7.15
N ASP A 402 6.15 -23.79 -7.51
CA ASP A 402 4.99 -23.85 -6.61
C ASP A 402 4.80 -25.25 -5.99
N GLU A 403 5.72 -26.20 -6.20
CA GLU A 403 5.53 -27.57 -5.71
C GLU A 403 5.60 -27.66 -4.18
N ILE A 404 4.49 -28.11 -3.56
CA ILE A 404 4.35 -28.14 -2.09
C ILE A 404 5.31 -29.15 -1.44
N GLY A 405 5.64 -30.26 -2.12
CA GLY A 405 6.41 -31.36 -1.56
C GLY A 405 7.87 -31.03 -1.22
N ASP A 406 8.45 -30.01 -1.86
CA ASP A 406 9.86 -29.61 -1.70
C ASP A 406 10.05 -28.32 -0.89
N LEU A 407 9.01 -27.85 -0.17
CA LEU A 407 9.07 -26.56 0.53
C LEU A 407 10.23 -26.48 1.54
N LEU A 408 10.47 -27.54 2.32
CA LEU A 408 11.56 -27.58 3.30
C LEU A 408 12.94 -27.66 2.65
N GLY A 409 13.07 -28.42 1.56
CA GLY A 409 14.31 -28.55 0.80
C GLY A 409 14.69 -27.23 0.14
N LEU A 410 13.73 -26.61 -0.56
CA LEU A 410 13.89 -25.29 -1.15
C LEU A 410 14.23 -24.23 -0.09
N TRP A 411 13.47 -24.16 1.02
CA TRP A 411 13.76 -23.21 2.08
C TRP A 411 15.18 -23.37 2.64
N LYS A 412 15.61 -24.60 2.93
CA LYS A 412 16.97 -24.87 3.41
C LYS A 412 18.01 -24.43 2.38
N ALA A 413 17.85 -24.79 1.12
CA ALA A 413 18.78 -24.42 0.06
C ALA A 413 18.92 -22.90 -0.09
N TYR A 414 17.80 -22.16 -0.13
CA TYR A 414 17.83 -20.70 -0.26
C TYR A 414 18.32 -19.99 1.01
N ARG A 415 18.04 -20.54 2.20
CA ARG A 415 18.58 -20.05 3.46
C ARG A 415 20.10 -20.24 3.51
N ASP A 416 20.59 -21.44 3.22
CA ASP A 416 22.02 -21.74 3.25
C ASP A 416 22.78 -20.87 2.22
N LYS A 417 22.19 -20.67 1.03
CA LYS A 417 22.72 -19.77 -0.01
C LYS A 417 22.71 -18.29 0.41
N ARG A 418 21.64 -17.83 1.07
CA ARG A 418 21.60 -16.48 1.69
C ARG A 418 22.71 -16.34 2.71
N ASN A 419 22.88 -17.33 3.58
CA ASN A 419 23.88 -17.27 4.65
C ASN A 419 25.30 -17.26 4.10
N GLN A 420 25.59 -18.03 3.04
CA GLN A 420 26.85 -17.93 2.31
C GLN A 420 27.10 -16.51 1.75
N TYR A 421 26.06 -15.84 1.24
CA TYR A 421 26.19 -14.45 0.79
C TYR A 421 26.48 -13.50 1.96
N GLU A 422 25.77 -13.64 3.08
CA GLU A 422 25.98 -12.76 4.25
C GLU A 422 27.36 -13.00 4.90
N GLU A 423 27.87 -14.24 4.92
CA GLU A 423 29.24 -14.56 5.33
C GLU A 423 30.27 -13.92 4.40
N LEU A 424 30.14 -14.14 3.08
CA LEU A 424 31.01 -13.51 2.08
C LEU A 424 31.00 -11.98 2.22
N ARG A 425 29.82 -11.38 2.39
CA ARG A 425 29.67 -9.95 2.60
C ARG A 425 30.35 -9.51 3.89
N ARG A 426 30.07 -10.17 5.02
CA ARG A 426 30.65 -9.84 6.33
C ARG A 426 32.16 -9.83 6.26
N ASP A 427 32.75 -10.90 5.74
CA ASP A 427 34.19 -11.10 5.72
C ASP A 427 34.87 -10.10 4.76
N THR A 428 34.31 -9.89 3.56
CA THR A 428 34.86 -8.93 2.59
C THR A 428 34.79 -7.50 3.13
N TYR A 429 33.67 -7.13 3.76
CA TYR A 429 33.48 -5.79 4.27
C TYR A 429 34.21 -5.53 5.60
N ALA A 430 34.66 -6.56 6.33
CA ALA A 430 35.51 -6.43 7.52
C ALA A 430 36.89 -5.87 7.14
N GLU A 431 37.40 -6.25 5.96
CA GLU A 431 38.67 -5.80 5.38
C GLU A 431 38.54 -4.47 4.61
N ALA A 432 37.32 -3.98 4.40
CA ALA A 432 37.05 -2.74 3.68
C ALA A 432 37.29 -1.50 4.55
N THR A 433 37.17 -0.31 3.94
CA THR A 433 37.25 0.94 4.69
C THR A 433 36.15 0.98 5.77
N PRO A 434 36.48 1.31 7.04
CA PRO A 434 35.50 1.39 8.10
C PRO A 434 34.37 2.36 7.77
N PRO A 435 33.09 1.99 8.03
CA PRO A 435 31.95 2.82 7.64
C PRO A 435 31.95 4.16 8.36
N SER A 436 31.68 5.22 7.60
CA SER A 436 31.51 6.59 8.10
C SER A 436 30.29 7.23 7.46
N TRP A 437 30.00 8.50 7.79
CA TRP A 437 28.85 9.22 7.22
C TRP A 437 28.84 9.24 5.68
N SER A 438 30.00 9.17 5.03
CA SER A 438 30.13 9.08 3.56
C SER A 438 29.52 7.81 2.96
N HIS A 439 29.35 6.75 3.76
CA HIS A 439 28.77 5.48 3.33
C HIS A 439 27.24 5.53 3.28
N LEU A 440 26.61 6.62 3.74
CA LEU A 440 25.17 6.82 3.64
C LEU A 440 24.87 7.66 2.41
N TRP A 441 24.00 7.14 1.55
CA TRP A 441 23.52 7.88 0.38
C TRP A 441 22.67 9.07 0.82
N ALA A 442 22.96 10.23 0.24
CA ALA A 442 22.32 11.50 0.59
C ALA A 442 22.03 12.34 -0.68
N GLY A 443 21.69 11.68 -1.79
CA GLY A 443 21.58 12.32 -3.10
C GLY A 443 20.33 13.18 -3.28
N ASN A 444 19.20 12.84 -2.65
CA ASN A 444 17.97 13.64 -2.63
C ASN A 444 17.09 13.29 -1.42
N ASP A 445 15.87 13.83 -1.38
CA ASP A 445 14.89 13.64 -0.30
C ASP A 445 14.34 12.20 -0.13
N ASN A 446 14.67 11.27 -1.05
CA ASN A 446 14.39 9.84 -0.89
C ASN A 446 15.41 9.12 0.02
N ALA A 447 16.46 9.80 0.47
CA ALA A 447 17.50 9.20 1.29
C ALA A 447 17.01 8.77 2.69
N LEU A 448 15.93 9.39 3.17
CA LEU A 448 15.39 9.22 4.51
C LEU A 448 13.92 8.79 4.40
N LEU A 449 13.61 7.57 4.80
CA LEU A 449 12.24 7.05 4.77
C LEU A 449 11.81 6.55 6.15
N SER A 450 10.55 6.76 6.47
CA SER A 450 9.86 6.18 7.62
C SER A 450 8.83 5.16 7.16
N ILE A 451 8.80 4.01 7.81
CA ILE A 451 7.88 2.92 7.53
C ILE A 451 7.05 2.65 8.79
N TYR A 452 5.73 2.55 8.61
CA TYR A 452 4.79 2.22 9.67
C TYR A 452 3.97 0.98 9.31
N ARG A 453 3.76 0.08 10.25
CA ARG A 453 2.83 -1.05 10.12
C ARG A 453 1.62 -0.79 11.02
N HIS A 454 0.43 -0.94 10.44
CA HIS A 454 -0.86 -0.80 11.11
C HIS A 454 -1.49 -2.20 11.27
N HIS A 455 -0.82 -3.06 12.05
CA HIS A 455 -1.10 -4.49 12.24
C HIS A 455 -1.04 -5.37 10.99
N ASP A 456 -1.91 -5.18 9.99
CA ASP A 456 -2.05 -6.03 8.81
C ASP A 456 -1.96 -5.27 7.47
N SER A 457 -1.55 -4.00 7.56
CA SER A 457 -1.23 -3.09 6.47
C SER A 457 -0.02 -2.23 6.85
N ALA A 458 0.54 -1.48 5.90
CA ALA A 458 1.67 -0.62 6.17
C ALA A 458 1.70 0.64 5.27
N MET A 459 2.52 1.60 5.66
CA MET A 459 2.70 2.88 4.97
C MET A 459 4.18 3.27 4.93
N VAL A 460 4.59 3.97 3.88
CA VAL A 460 5.95 4.50 3.71
C VAL A 460 5.86 5.97 3.37
N ARG A 461 6.73 6.77 3.98
CA ARG A 461 6.79 8.20 3.77
C ARG A 461 8.22 8.72 3.78
N LYS A 462 8.54 9.67 2.90
CA LYS A 462 9.77 10.45 3.01
C LYS A 462 9.86 11.22 4.33
N GLY A 463 11.09 11.33 4.83
CA GLY A 463 11.44 11.97 6.08
C GLY A 463 11.57 10.99 7.25
N LEU A 464 12.15 11.49 8.35
CA LEU A 464 12.31 10.77 9.61
C LEU A 464 11.20 11.21 10.56
N ILE A 465 10.11 10.44 10.63
CA ILE A 465 8.87 10.73 11.34
C ILE A 465 8.80 9.85 12.61
N GLY A 466 8.14 10.33 13.66
CA GLY A 466 7.94 9.65 14.92
C GLY A 466 9.12 9.77 15.88
N GLU A 467 9.12 8.96 16.94
CA GLU A 467 10.29 8.85 17.81
C GLU A 467 11.45 8.10 17.09
N ILE A 468 12.63 8.02 17.72
CA ILE A 468 13.73 7.20 17.20
C ILE A 468 13.32 5.72 17.33
N PRO A 469 13.15 4.98 16.22
CA PRO A 469 12.60 3.63 16.26
C PRO A 469 13.55 2.62 16.90
N GLN A 470 13.02 1.44 17.24
CA GLN A 470 13.82 0.36 17.82
C GLN A 470 14.93 -0.08 16.86
N THR A 471 14.59 -0.25 15.57
CA THR A 471 15.48 -0.72 14.50
C THR A 471 15.60 0.30 13.38
N LEU A 472 16.72 0.29 12.67
CA LEU A 472 16.92 1.00 11.40
C LEU A 472 17.39 -0.01 10.34
N TRP A 473 17.01 0.21 9.09
CA TRP A 473 17.47 -0.57 7.95
C TRP A 473 18.50 0.23 7.16
N LEU A 474 19.65 -0.40 6.85
CA LEU A 474 20.59 0.07 5.85
C LEU A 474 20.49 -0.84 4.62
N LEU A 475 19.87 -0.32 3.57
CA LEU A 475 19.70 -1.03 2.30
C LEU A 475 20.90 -0.71 1.39
N ASP A 476 21.69 -1.74 1.09
CA ASP A 476 22.67 -1.70 -0.01
C ASP A 476 22.01 -2.15 -1.31
N TYR A 477 22.77 -2.14 -2.41
CA TYR A 477 22.18 -2.44 -3.71
C TYR A 477 21.63 -3.87 -3.81
N PRO A 478 22.39 -4.93 -3.43
CA PRO A 478 21.85 -6.28 -3.43
C PRO A 478 20.61 -6.44 -2.56
N LEU A 479 20.57 -5.87 -1.35
CA LEU A 479 19.37 -5.95 -0.52
C LEU A 479 18.18 -5.23 -1.15
N PHE A 480 18.39 -4.04 -1.73
CA PHE A 480 17.29 -3.23 -2.24
C PHE A 480 16.59 -3.88 -3.45
N GLU A 481 17.37 -4.30 -4.46
CA GLU A 481 16.81 -4.93 -5.66
C GLU A 481 16.28 -6.34 -5.36
N ARG A 482 16.95 -7.11 -4.50
CA ARG A 482 16.48 -8.46 -4.10
C ARG A 482 15.16 -8.37 -3.32
N THR A 483 14.99 -7.38 -2.45
CA THR A 483 13.70 -7.13 -1.77
C THR A 483 12.60 -6.83 -2.78
N TYR A 484 12.88 -5.95 -3.75
CA TYR A 484 11.92 -5.58 -4.79
C TYR A 484 11.50 -6.81 -5.62
N TYR A 485 12.45 -7.60 -6.12
CA TYR A 485 12.10 -8.78 -6.91
C TYR A 485 11.37 -9.85 -6.10
N GLN A 486 11.79 -10.11 -4.86
CA GLN A 486 11.16 -11.12 -4.01
C GLN A 486 9.69 -10.78 -3.72
N LEU A 487 9.42 -9.50 -3.42
CA LEU A 487 8.13 -9.06 -2.90
C LEU A 487 7.22 -8.45 -3.97
N VAL A 488 7.74 -8.09 -5.15
CA VAL A 488 6.97 -7.40 -6.19
C VAL A 488 6.94 -8.20 -7.48
N VAL A 489 8.10 -8.43 -8.11
CA VAL A 489 8.19 -9.07 -9.44
C VAL A 489 7.83 -10.55 -9.38
N ASN A 490 8.40 -11.27 -8.42
CA ASN A 490 8.21 -12.71 -8.27
C ASN A 490 7.02 -13.06 -7.37
N PHE A 491 6.44 -12.08 -6.66
CA PHE A 491 5.29 -12.33 -5.82
C PHE A 491 4.04 -12.59 -6.65
N ASP A 492 3.24 -13.54 -6.20
CA ASP A 492 2.04 -13.99 -6.92
C ASP A 492 0.92 -14.21 -5.92
N VAL A 493 0.00 -13.23 -5.88
CA VAL A 493 -1.16 -13.23 -4.99
C VAL A 493 -2.15 -14.37 -5.31
N PHE A 494 -2.15 -14.87 -6.56
CA PHE A 494 -2.99 -16.00 -6.98
C PHE A 494 -2.28 -17.35 -6.72
N GLY A 495 -1.04 -17.33 -6.23
CA GLY A 495 -0.21 -18.50 -5.96
C GLY A 495 -0.76 -19.37 -4.85
N ASN A 496 -0.12 -20.51 -4.64
CA ASN A 496 -0.46 -21.43 -3.55
C ASN A 496 0.28 -21.09 -2.25
N VAL A 497 -0.04 -21.81 -1.19
CA VAL A 497 0.54 -21.62 0.15
C VAL A 497 2.06 -21.80 0.16
N ALA A 498 2.63 -22.68 -0.67
CA ALA A 498 4.08 -22.88 -0.75
C ALA A 498 4.77 -21.61 -1.28
N HIS A 499 4.25 -21.00 -2.34
CA HIS A 499 4.75 -19.73 -2.86
C HIS A 499 4.70 -18.61 -1.82
N GLN A 500 3.55 -18.48 -1.15
CA GLN A 500 3.33 -17.49 -0.10
C GLN A 500 4.34 -17.69 1.05
N ALA A 501 4.53 -18.92 1.52
CA ALA A 501 5.47 -19.25 2.59
C ALA A 501 6.93 -18.99 2.20
N GLN A 502 7.36 -19.42 1.01
CA GLN A 502 8.72 -19.19 0.52
C GLN A 502 9.06 -17.69 0.49
N THR A 503 8.14 -16.87 -0.01
CA THR A 503 8.32 -15.42 -0.08
C THR A 503 8.56 -14.81 1.30
N ARG A 504 7.75 -15.20 2.31
CA ARG A 504 7.83 -14.65 3.66
C ARG A 504 9.06 -15.11 4.41
N LEU A 505 9.34 -16.41 4.35
CA LEU A 505 10.52 -16.98 5.00
C LEU A 505 11.79 -16.35 4.46
N TYR A 506 11.86 -16.07 3.15
CA TYR A 506 13.01 -15.41 2.56
C TYR A 506 13.08 -13.92 2.89
N PHE A 507 11.95 -13.22 2.96
CA PHE A 507 11.94 -11.80 3.34
C PHE A 507 12.43 -11.57 4.77
N ASP A 508 12.07 -12.45 5.72
CA ASP A 508 12.61 -12.42 7.08
C ASP A 508 14.15 -12.46 7.10
N LEU A 509 14.75 -13.28 6.22
CA LEU A 509 16.20 -13.35 6.05
C LEU A 509 16.80 -12.03 5.51
N ILE A 510 16.17 -11.42 4.49
CA ILE A 510 16.65 -10.16 3.88
C ILE A 510 16.53 -8.99 4.86
N ARG A 511 15.42 -8.90 5.60
CA ARG A 511 15.24 -7.90 6.65
C ARG A 511 16.36 -7.96 7.68
N ASN A 512 16.68 -9.17 8.16
CA ASN A 512 17.79 -9.36 9.09
C ASN A 512 19.10 -8.81 8.51
N GLY A 513 19.39 -9.05 7.22
CA GLY A 513 20.55 -8.45 6.53
C GLY A 513 20.57 -6.92 6.59
N ALA A 514 19.42 -6.25 6.38
CA ALA A 514 19.33 -4.78 6.47
C ALA A 514 19.59 -4.24 7.89
N GLU A 515 19.15 -4.96 8.92
CA GLU A 515 19.41 -4.64 10.33
C GLU A 515 20.89 -4.84 10.68
N LEU A 516 21.51 -5.93 10.22
CA LEU A 516 22.94 -6.21 10.42
C LEU A 516 23.83 -5.18 9.70
N ASN A 517 23.46 -4.78 8.48
CA ASN A 517 24.13 -3.72 7.74
C ASN A 517 24.17 -2.41 8.53
N PHE A 518 23.05 -2.05 9.18
CA PHE A 518 23.02 -0.87 10.03
C PHE A 518 23.89 -1.03 11.29
N LEU A 519 23.89 -2.20 11.95
CA LEU A 519 24.73 -2.43 13.14
C LEU A 519 26.23 -2.20 12.87
N ARG A 520 26.70 -2.46 11.65
CA ARG A 520 28.10 -2.20 11.25
C ARG A 520 28.48 -0.72 11.32
N LEU A 521 27.52 0.20 11.21
CA LEU A 521 27.76 1.62 11.41
C LEU A 521 28.08 1.96 12.87
N LEU A 522 27.62 1.15 13.83
CA LEU A 522 27.80 1.41 15.25
C LEU A 522 29.17 0.91 15.75
N PRO A 523 29.67 1.43 16.90
CA PRO A 523 30.89 0.93 17.52
C PRO A 523 30.79 -0.57 17.84
N PRO A 524 31.84 -1.37 17.60
CA PRO A 524 31.87 -2.82 17.82
C PRO A 524 31.27 -3.25 19.16
N GLN A 525 31.71 -2.62 20.26
CA GLN A 525 31.29 -3.02 21.61
C GLN A 525 29.80 -2.78 21.90
N SER A 526 29.12 -1.96 21.11
CA SER A 526 27.69 -1.66 21.29
C SER A 526 26.76 -2.64 20.56
N ARG A 527 27.26 -3.35 19.53
CA ARG A 527 26.42 -4.08 18.55
C ARG A 527 25.67 -5.24 19.18
N GLN A 528 26.33 -6.03 20.04
CA GLN A 528 25.74 -7.20 20.68
C GLN A 528 24.53 -6.82 21.55
N ALA A 529 24.63 -5.73 22.32
CA ALA A 529 23.54 -5.27 23.18
C ALA A 529 22.29 -4.86 22.37
N TYR A 530 22.47 -4.20 21.22
CA TYR A 530 21.35 -3.87 20.33
C TYR A 530 20.76 -5.11 19.66
N LEU A 531 21.60 -6.05 19.24
CA LEU A 531 21.14 -7.30 18.63
C LEU A 531 20.31 -8.13 19.63
N ASP A 532 20.75 -8.21 20.89
CA ASP A 532 20.01 -8.87 21.97
C ASP A 532 18.67 -8.18 22.30
N ASP A 533 18.63 -6.84 22.24
CA ASP A 533 17.39 -6.07 22.40
C ASP A 533 16.38 -6.33 21.27
N TRP A 534 16.87 -6.44 20.04
CA TRP A 534 16.02 -6.68 18.86
C TRP A 534 15.54 -8.13 18.76
N TYR A 535 16.29 -9.08 19.30
CA TYR A 535 16.02 -10.52 19.20
C TYR A 535 15.96 -11.19 20.57
N GLN A 536 15.00 -10.79 21.39
CA GLN A 536 14.78 -11.37 22.72
C GLN A 536 14.12 -12.76 22.62
N ASN A 537 14.34 -13.58 23.65
CA ASN A 537 13.66 -14.88 23.85
C ASN A 537 13.74 -15.81 22.63
N SER A 538 12.60 -16.12 22.00
CA SER A 538 12.53 -16.95 20.78
C SER A 538 13.32 -16.37 19.60
N GLY A 539 13.57 -15.06 19.58
CA GLY A 539 14.44 -14.42 18.61
C GLY A 539 15.88 -14.96 18.65
N LYS A 540 16.40 -15.26 19.84
CA LYS A 540 17.75 -15.86 20.00
C LYS A 540 17.83 -17.25 19.39
N LEU A 541 16.76 -18.04 19.53
CA LEU A 541 16.66 -19.36 18.89
C LEU A 541 16.66 -19.22 17.36
N LYS A 542 15.91 -18.25 16.83
CA LYS A 542 15.85 -17.99 15.38
C LYS A 542 17.21 -17.53 14.83
N MET A 543 17.92 -16.66 15.56
CA MET A 543 19.29 -16.29 15.23
C MET A 543 20.21 -17.51 15.15
N TRP A 544 20.18 -18.39 16.15
CA TRP A 544 21.01 -19.60 16.19
C TRP A 544 20.72 -20.60 15.06
N LEU A 545 19.45 -20.72 14.64
CA LEU A 545 19.04 -21.71 13.64
C LEU A 545 19.23 -21.25 12.19
N ASP A 546 18.91 -19.99 11.90
CA ASP A 546 18.64 -19.57 10.54
C ASP A 546 19.46 -18.38 10.05
N TYR A 547 20.08 -17.62 10.95
CA TYR A 547 20.81 -16.41 10.59
C TYR A 547 22.31 -16.60 10.71
N THR A 548 23.05 -15.78 9.95
CA THR A 548 24.50 -15.65 10.08
C THR A 548 24.87 -14.83 11.32
N GLU A 549 26.10 -15.05 11.79
CA GLU A 549 26.68 -14.23 12.85
C GLU A 549 26.85 -12.77 12.40
N ALA A 550 26.58 -11.85 13.32
CA ALA A 550 26.79 -10.43 13.09
C ALA A 550 28.29 -10.08 13.15
N ASP A 551 28.68 -9.03 12.44
CA ASP A 551 30.01 -8.41 12.58
C ASP A 551 30.09 -7.64 13.91
N LEU A 552 30.75 -8.22 14.91
CA LEU A 552 30.89 -7.64 16.25
C LEU A 552 32.24 -6.97 16.49
N ASP A 553 33.19 -7.10 15.56
CA ASP A 553 34.60 -6.76 15.81
C ASP A 553 35.13 -5.66 14.88
N SER A 554 34.65 -5.59 13.63
CA SER A 554 35.23 -4.70 12.62
C SER A 554 35.01 -3.23 12.99
N PRO A 555 36.03 -2.36 12.89
CA PRO A 555 35.92 -0.98 13.35
C PRO A 555 34.87 -0.16 12.60
N SER A 556 34.34 0.88 13.25
CA SER A 556 33.48 1.90 12.63
C SER A 556 34.13 3.27 12.76
N ALA A 557 34.07 4.07 11.69
CA ALA A 557 34.59 5.44 11.64
C ALA A 557 33.51 6.51 11.94
N MET A 558 32.31 6.13 12.38
CA MET A 558 31.22 7.07 12.70
C MET A 558 31.48 7.98 13.92
N ARG A 559 32.49 7.67 14.76
CA ARG A 559 32.83 8.39 16.00
C ARG A 559 31.64 8.54 16.97
N LEU A 560 30.93 7.46 17.21
CA LEU A 560 29.79 7.40 18.12
C LEU A 560 30.23 6.93 19.52
N PRO A 561 29.52 7.32 20.60
CA PRO A 561 29.77 6.78 21.93
C PRO A 561 29.42 5.28 21.98
N GLU A 562 30.13 4.51 22.81
CA GLU A 562 29.83 3.09 23.03
C GLU A 562 28.43 2.90 23.64
N LEU A 563 28.10 3.68 24.67
CA LEU A 563 26.79 3.65 25.30
C LEU A 563 25.82 4.60 24.56
N GLY A 564 24.65 4.10 24.18
CA GLY A 564 23.64 4.90 23.49
C GLY A 564 23.97 5.25 22.04
N ALA A 565 24.88 4.49 21.40
CA ALA A 565 25.36 4.71 20.03
C ALA A 565 24.23 4.94 19.01
N LYS A 566 23.17 4.12 19.05
CA LYS A 566 22.01 4.24 18.12
C LYS A 566 21.31 5.59 18.28
N GLY A 567 21.09 6.04 19.52
CA GLY A 567 20.46 7.33 19.79
C GLY A 567 21.34 8.52 19.43
N ALA A 568 22.66 8.39 19.57
CA ALA A 568 23.62 9.38 19.06
C ALA A 568 23.62 9.42 17.53
N PHE A 569 23.67 8.26 16.86
CA PHE A 569 23.57 8.15 15.41
C PHE A 569 22.30 8.80 14.88
N ALA A 570 21.13 8.46 15.43
CA ALA A 570 19.86 8.99 14.97
C ALA A 570 19.77 10.52 15.11
N ARG A 571 20.28 11.08 16.21
CA ARG A 571 20.35 12.55 16.38
C ARG A 571 21.32 13.20 15.38
N SER A 572 22.51 12.61 15.18
CA SER A 572 23.45 13.11 14.17
C SER A 572 22.92 12.95 12.74
N LEU A 573 22.13 11.92 12.46
CA LEU A 573 21.45 11.73 11.17
C LEU A 573 20.44 12.86 10.92
N LEU A 574 19.59 13.16 11.91
CA LEU A 574 18.62 14.26 11.87
C LEU A 574 19.29 15.63 11.67
N GLU A 575 20.42 15.87 12.34
CA GLU A 575 21.18 17.11 12.21
C GLU A 575 21.90 17.22 10.85
N ARG A 576 22.68 16.19 10.49
CA ARG A 576 23.53 16.20 9.30
C ARG A 576 22.73 16.23 8.00
N TYR A 577 21.62 15.51 7.95
CA TYR A 577 20.78 15.40 6.76
C TYR A 577 19.42 16.09 6.93
N GLY A 578 19.34 17.07 7.85
CA GLY A 578 18.10 17.82 8.11
C GLY A 578 17.55 18.53 6.87
N THR A 579 18.41 18.96 5.94
CA THR A 579 18.00 19.58 4.68
C THR A 579 17.37 18.61 3.68
N LEU A 580 17.62 17.30 3.83
CA LEU A 580 17.01 16.23 3.05
C LEU A 580 15.76 15.66 3.72
N ASN A 581 15.54 15.98 5.01
CA ASN A 581 14.39 15.49 5.73
C ASN A 581 13.12 16.21 5.24
N ALA A 582 12.40 15.57 4.33
CA ALA A 582 11.21 16.11 3.69
C ALA A 582 10.09 16.50 4.68
N ARG A 583 10.10 15.91 5.90
CA ARG A 583 9.08 16.12 6.93
C ARG A 583 9.75 16.25 8.30
N PRO A 584 10.25 17.45 8.67
CA PRO A 584 10.66 17.73 10.04
C PRO A 584 9.51 17.46 11.01
N ASP A 585 9.83 16.88 12.17
CA ASP A 585 8.83 16.38 13.12
C ASP A 585 9.09 16.95 14.52
N PRO A 586 8.54 18.14 14.81
CA PRO A 586 8.66 18.78 16.11
C PRO A 586 7.69 18.20 17.15
N ILE A 587 6.70 17.39 16.74
CA ILE A 587 5.66 16.88 17.63
C ILE A 587 6.18 15.67 18.41
N ASN A 588 6.79 14.68 17.74
CA ASN A 588 7.14 13.39 18.35
C ASN A 588 8.51 13.37 19.06
N ARG A 589 9.33 14.38 18.83
CA ARG A 589 10.71 14.47 19.37
C ARG A 589 10.96 15.81 20.05
N CYS A 590 9.91 16.45 20.54
CA CYS A 590 10.02 17.74 21.20
C CYS A 590 10.87 17.66 22.46
N THR A 591 11.89 18.50 22.54
CA THR A 591 12.69 18.71 23.76
C THR A 591 12.69 20.18 24.22
N GLY A 592 11.98 21.06 23.50
CA GLY A 592 11.90 22.49 23.74
C GLY A 592 10.53 22.94 24.25
N ALA A 593 10.32 24.26 24.27
CA ALA A 593 9.04 24.86 24.66
C ALA A 593 7.99 24.81 23.53
N GLU A 594 8.43 24.80 22.27
CA GLU A 594 7.58 24.81 21.07
C GLU A 594 7.58 23.42 20.42
N CYS A 595 6.47 22.70 20.60
CA CYS A 595 6.28 21.32 20.11
C CYS A 595 5.31 21.26 18.93
N HIS A 596 5.44 22.20 18.00
CA HIS A 596 4.57 22.35 16.83
C HIS A 596 5.37 22.76 15.61
N ARG A 597 4.78 22.60 14.43
CA ARG A 597 5.35 23.08 13.16
C ARG A 597 5.40 24.61 13.17
N PRO A 598 6.44 25.21 12.57
CA PRO A 598 6.55 26.67 12.49
C PRO A 598 5.53 27.25 11.50
N GLY A 599 5.06 28.47 11.79
CA GLY A 599 4.19 29.23 10.87
C GLY A 599 2.74 28.75 10.83
N LEU A 600 2.31 27.97 11.83
CA LEU A 600 0.92 27.60 11.99
C LEU A 600 0.10 28.74 12.60
N PRO A 601 -1.20 28.83 12.31
CA PRO A 601 -2.11 29.66 13.10
C PRO A 601 -2.14 29.22 14.57
N ALA A 602 -2.33 30.18 15.49
CA ALA A 602 -2.24 29.94 16.94
C ALA A 602 -3.14 28.79 17.45
N ASP A 603 -4.32 28.60 16.85
CA ASP A 603 -5.23 27.51 17.22
C ASP A 603 -4.68 26.12 16.85
N LEU A 604 -3.87 26.03 15.78
CA LEU A 604 -3.15 24.81 15.43
C LEU A 604 -1.83 24.65 16.18
N GLU A 605 -1.14 25.75 16.51
CA GLU A 605 0.04 25.70 17.39
C GLU A 605 -0.33 25.09 18.75
N ASP A 606 -1.41 25.57 19.36
CA ASP A 606 -1.96 25.04 20.61
C ASP A 606 -2.40 23.57 20.48
N ALA A 607 -3.00 23.21 19.34
CA ALA A 607 -3.42 21.85 19.08
C ALA A 607 -2.22 20.89 18.98
N GLU A 608 -1.20 21.22 18.20
CA GLU A 608 0.01 20.39 18.07
C GLU A 608 0.81 20.34 19.38
N GLN A 609 0.92 21.47 20.08
CA GLN A 609 1.52 21.54 21.41
C GLN A 609 0.81 20.59 22.38
N ALA A 610 -0.52 20.52 22.34
CA ALA A 610 -1.27 19.58 23.15
C ALA A 610 -1.05 18.13 22.70
N LEU A 611 -1.13 17.84 21.40
CA LEU A 611 -0.95 16.49 20.85
C LEU A 611 0.43 15.91 21.15
N SER A 612 1.47 16.74 21.20
CA SER A 612 2.84 16.32 21.55
C SER A 612 2.92 15.58 22.89
N ARG A 613 2.04 15.89 23.85
CA ARG A 613 2.00 15.23 25.18
C ARG A 613 1.61 13.75 25.13
N LEU A 614 1.00 13.29 24.03
CA LEU A 614 0.67 11.89 23.80
C LEU A 614 1.86 11.08 23.28
N THR A 615 2.92 11.74 22.82
CA THR A 615 4.10 11.13 22.19
C THR A 615 5.22 10.93 23.22
N GLY A 616 6.22 10.11 22.87
CA GLY A 616 7.40 9.88 23.73
C GLY A 616 7.13 9.18 25.06
N ARG A 617 5.92 8.63 25.26
CA ARG A 617 5.51 7.89 26.46
C ARG A 617 5.03 6.49 26.09
N PRO A 618 5.58 5.43 26.71
CA PRO A 618 5.08 4.08 26.47
C PRO A 618 3.74 3.84 27.19
N ALA A 619 3.00 2.81 26.77
CA ALA A 619 1.70 2.43 27.34
C ALA A 619 1.76 2.05 28.84
N GLY A 620 2.96 1.70 29.33
CA GLY A 620 3.25 1.60 30.76
C GLY A 620 2.92 2.89 31.53
N GLY A 621 3.17 4.06 30.92
CA GLY A 621 2.92 5.39 31.47
C GLY A 621 1.73 6.16 30.85
N LEU A 622 1.18 5.70 29.72
CA LEU A 622 -0.01 6.27 29.05
C LEU A 622 -0.99 5.16 28.67
N LYS A 623 -1.87 4.77 29.61
CA LYS A 623 -2.69 3.56 29.50
C LYS A 623 -3.72 3.55 28.37
N VAL A 624 -4.13 4.72 27.89
CA VAL A 624 -5.08 4.81 26.76
C VAL A 624 -4.55 4.21 25.47
N ILE A 625 -3.23 4.08 25.31
CA ILE A 625 -2.61 3.42 24.14
C ILE A 625 -3.18 2.02 23.94
N ASP A 626 -3.45 1.28 25.02
CA ASP A 626 -4.02 -0.06 24.97
C ASP A 626 -5.42 -0.10 24.33
N GLN A 627 -6.16 1.02 24.40
CA GLN A 627 -7.52 1.16 23.90
C GLN A 627 -7.58 1.73 22.47
N LEU A 628 -6.48 2.32 22.00
CA LEU A 628 -6.42 2.95 20.67
C LEU A 628 -6.25 1.89 19.57
N PRO A 629 -6.98 2.06 18.45
CA PRO A 629 -6.67 1.40 17.19
C PRO A 629 -5.27 1.75 16.68
N GLU A 630 -4.78 0.93 15.75
CA GLU A 630 -3.46 1.07 15.14
C GLU A 630 -3.28 2.38 14.37
N ALA A 631 -4.26 2.77 13.55
CA ALA A 631 -4.27 4.02 12.81
C ALA A 631 -5.57 4.80 13.07
N THR A 632 -5.50 5.78 13.97
CA THR A 632 -6.61 6.69 14.31
C THR A 632 -6.42 8.05 13.64
N LEU A 633 -7.48 8.64 13.10
CA LEU A 633 -7.43 9.94 12.43
C LEU A 633 -8.11 11.00 13.29
N LEU A 634 -7.52 12.19 13.39
CA LEU A 634 -8.10 13.35 14.06
C LEU A 634 -8.39 14.40 13.00
N ARG A 635 -9.67 14.75 12.82
CA ARG A 635 -10.08 15.92 12.03
C ARG A 635 -10.25 17.09 12.99
N VAL A 636 -9.39 18.10 12.86
CA VAL A 636 -9.36 19.28 13.72
C VAL A 636 -9.89 20.49 12.95
N GLU A 637 -11.12 20.87 13.26
CA GLU A 637 -11.83 21.97 12.64
C GLU A 637 -11.47 23.30 13.29
N ARG A 638 -11.13 24.27 12.45
CA ARG A 638 -10.78 25.64 12.84
C ARG A 638 -12.00 26.54 12.81
N ALA A 639 -11.93 27.69 13.48
CA ALA A 639 -13.03 28.63 13.56
C ALA A 639 -13.41 29.25 12.20
N ASP A 640 -12.48 29.25 11.23
CA ASP A 640 -12.68 29.75 9.87
C ASP A 640 -13.30 28.70 8.91
N GLY A 641 -13.63 27.50 9.43
CA GLY A 641 -14.20 26.39 8.65
C GLY A 641 -13.17 25.54 7.91
N GLN A 642 -11.88 25.89 7.98
CA GLN A 642 -10.81 24.99 7.51
C GLN A 642 -10.59 23.85 8.50
N ARG A 643 -9.87 22.81 8.07
CA ARG A 643 -9.45 21.72 8.95
C ARG A 643 -8.01 21.32 8.73
N GLU A 644 -7.41 20.83 9.80
CA GLU A 644 -6.17 20.08 9.78
C GLU A 644 -6.47 18.62 10.13
N VAL A 645 -5.76 17.68 9.50
CA VAL A 645 -5.90 16.25 9.79
C VAL A 645 -4.63 15.74 10.43
N TYR A 646 -4.75 14.93 11.49
CA TYR A 646 -3.61 14.26 12.12
C TYR A 646 -3.83 12.75 12.13
N SER A 647 -2.77 11.98 11.90
CA SER A 647 -2.71 10.55 12.14
C SER A 647 -2.11 10.29 13.51
N LEU A 648 -2.86 9.61 14.36
CA LEU A 648 -2.39 9.06 15.63
C LEU A 648 -2.15 7.55 15.44
N LEU A 649 -0.88 7.18 15.32
CA LEU A 649 -0.43 5.83 15.04
C LEU A 649 0.05 5.15 16.31
N ARG A 650 -0.50 3.97 16.63
CA ARG A 650 -0.02 3.13 17.73
C ARG A 650 1.07 2.21 17.21
N ASN A 651 2.28 2.40 17.71
CA ASN A 651 3.42 1.54 17.40
C ASN A 651 3.46 0.40 18.40
N ARG A 652 3.08 -0.82 18.00
CA ARG A 652 3.13 -1.98 18.89
C ARG A 652 4.57 -2.46 19.06
N ALA A 653 4.94 -2.77 20.30
CA ALA A 653 6.27 -3.28 20.61
C ALA A 653 6.29 -4.81 20.62
N HIS A 654 7.39 -5.40 20.13
CA HIS A 654 7.58 -6.84 20.13
C HIS A 654 8.98 -7.19 20.61
N SER A 655 9.10 -8.33 21.26
CA SER A 655 10.38 -8.89 21.69
C SER A 655 11.26 -9.31 20.50
N ASN A 656 10.65 -9.63 19.35
CA ASN A 656 11.27 -9.80 18.03
C ASN A 656 10.20 -9.89 16.92
N VAL A 657 10.59 -9.72 15.64
CA VAL A 657 9.73 -9.90 14.45
C VAL A 657 10.23 -11.03 13.52
N ALA A 658 10.78 -12.09 14.11
CA ALA A 658 11.51 -13.13 13.39
C ALA A 658 10.66 -14.34 12.94
N PHE A 659 9.34 -14.28 13.14
CA PHE A 659 8.42 -15.39 12.88
C PHE A 659 7.16 -14.89 12.16
N MET A 660 6.65 -15.69 11.22
CA MET A 660 5.45 -15.39 10.42
C MET A 660 4.12 -15.58 11.16
N ALA A 661 4.15 -16.14 12.38
CA ALA A 661 2.98 -16.46 13.17
C ALA A 661 3.28 -16.30 14.67
N GLY A 662 2.23 -16.40 15.49
CA GLY A 662 2.35 -16.33 16.95
C GLY A 662 2.82 -14.97 17.47
N GLU A 663 2.46 -13.88 16.78
CA GLU A 663 2.79 -12.51 17.18
C GLU A 663 2.43 -12.21 18.65
N SER A 664 1.28 -12.72 19.12
CA SER A 664 0.80 -12.53 20.50
C SER A 664 1.78 -13.02 21.57
N LEU A 665 2.59 -14.04 21.28
CA LEU A 665 3.61 -14.56 22.20
C LEU A 665 4.83 -13.63 22.32
N ARG A 666 5.00 -12.72 21.37
CA ARG A 666 6.13 -11.79 21.29
C ARG A 666 5.72 -10.35 21.59
N TYR A 667 4.43 -10.05 21.61
CA TYR A 667 3.87 -8.72 21.83
C TYR A 667 4.13 -8.22 23.26
N GLN A 668 4.61 -6.98 23.38
CA GLN A 668 5.00 -6.33 24.63
C GLN A 668 4.16 -5.06 24.85
N PRO A 669 2.87 -5.18 25.21
CA PRO A 669 1.91 -4.06 25.20
C PRO A 669 2.36 -2.87 26.05
N GLY A 670 3.01 -3.11 27.19
CA GLY A 670 3.50 -2.04 28.06
C GLY A 670 4.56 -1.12 27.44
N LEU A 671 5.15 -1.51 26.31
CA LEU A 671 6.15 -0.75 25.55
C LEU A 671 5.57 -0.10 24.29
N ASP A 672 4.27 -0.26 24.00
CA ASP A 672 3.64 0.43 22.86
C ASP A 672 3.75 1.94 23.00
N THR A 673 3.92 2.64 21.89
CA THR A 673 4.02 4.10 21.85
C THR A 673 3.04 4.70 20.85
N LEU A 674 2.93 6.04 20.85
CA LEU A 674 2.15 6.78 19.88
C LEU A 674 3.03 7.68 19.03
N THR A 675 2.72 7.75 17.74
CA THR A 675 3.23 8.76 16.81
C THR A 675 2.08 9.65 16.33
N VAL A 676 2.27 10.96 16.39
CA VAL A 676 1.35 11.96 15.83
C VAL A 676 1.94 12.54 14.56
N TYR A 677 1.26 12.40 13.42
CA TYR A 677 1.71 12.94 12.14
C TYR A 677 0.67 13.92 11.56
N PRO A 678 1.06 15.12 11.11
CA PRO A 678 0.16 16.02 10.40
C PRO A 678 -0.08 15.50 8.97
N GLY A 679 -1.31 15.08 8.72
CA GLY A 679 -1.78 14.47 7.48
C GLY A 679 -2.31 13.05 7.66
N VAL A 680 -2.73 12.43 6.56
CA VAL A 680 -3.24 11.05 6.53
C VAL A 680 -2.10 10.07 6.23
N LEU A 681 -1.70 9.26 7.22
CA LEU A 681 -0.59 8.30 7.14
C LEU A 681 -1.08 6.85 7.19
N THR A 682 -2.21 6.57 6.55
CA THR A 682 -2.77 5.22 6.39
C THR A 682 -3.65 5.16 5.14
N SER A 683 -3.74 3.99 4.51
CA SER A 683 -4.78 3.72 3.50
C SER A 683 -6.07 3.16 4.13
N TYR A 684 -5.99 2.79 5.41
CA TYR A 684 -7.01 2.05 6.14
C TYR A 684 -7.26 2.72 7.50
N PRO A 685 -8.01 3.83 7.56
CA PRO A 685 -8.44 4.41 8.83
C PRO A 685 -9.12 3.35 9.71
N ASN A 686 -8.59 3.10 10.91
CA ASN A 686 -9.23 2.19 11.85
C ASN A 686 -10.32 2.87 12.65
N PHE A 687 -10.16 4.16 12.93
CA PHE A 687 -11.19 4.99 13.56
C PHE A 687 -10.88 6.47 13.34
N MET A 688 -11.86 7.36 13.53
CA MET A 688 -11.62 8.80 13.52
C MET A 688 -12.38 9.56 14.60
N PHE A 689 -11.78 10.68 15.00
CA PHE A 689 -12.38 11.69 15.87
C PHE A 689 -12.53 13.00 15.10
N ASN A 690 -13.60 13.75 15.38
CA ASN A 690 -13.80 15.11 14.90
C ASN A 690 -13.81 16.07 16.10
N LEU A 691 -12.93 17.08 16.06
CA LEU A 691 -12.64 17.99 17.17
C LEU A 691 -12.65 19.42 16.65
N LYS A 692 -13.09 20.40 17.45
CA LYS A 692 -12.70 21.79 17.21
C LYS A 692 -11.26 22.01 17.69
N ALA A 693 -10.50 22.90 17.05
CA ALA A 693 -9.11 23.20 17.44
C ALA A 693 -8.96 23.54 18.92
N GLY A 694 -9.85 24.38 19.47
CA GLY A 694 -9.88 24.72 20.89
C GLY A 694 -10.24 23.58 21.85
N GLU A 695 -10.76 22.44 21.36
CA GLU A 695 -11.07 21.26 22.18
C GLU A 695 -9.91 20.26 22.26
N VAL A 696 -8.88 20.40 21.41
CA VAL A 696 -7.74 19.47 21.37
C VAL A 696 -7.02 19.36 22.73
N PRO A 697 -6.77 20.44 23.48
CA PRO A 697 -6.18 20.33 24.81
C PRO A 697 -7.01 19.49 25.80
N GLU A 698 -8.34 19.60 25.74
CA GLU A 698 -9.24 18.82 26.58
C GLU A 698 -9.28 17.35 26.14
N PHE A 699 -9.35 17.09 24.83
CA PHE A 699 -9.28 15.75 24.26
C PHE A 699 -8.02 15.01 24.72
N VAL A 700 -6.86 15.66 24.61
CA VAL A 700 -5.57 15.11 25.10
C VAL A 700 -5.63 14.82 26.59
N SER A 701 -6.13 15.75 27.41
CA SER A 701 -6.26 15.56 28.85
C SER A 701 -7.15 14.37 29.21
N GLN A 702 -8.25 14.16 28.49
CA GLN A 702 -9.12 13.00 28.69
C GLN A 702 -8.46 11.69 28.26
N LEU A 703 -7.69 11.70 27.17
CA LEU A 703 -6.87 10.54 26.77
C LEU A 703 -5.82 10.20 27.84
N GLU A 704 -5.12 11.19 28.39
CA GLU A 704 -4.12 10.97 29.46
C GLU A 704 -4.72 10.36 30.74
N GLN A 705 -6.00 10.65 31.01
CA GLN A 705 -6.74 10.14 32.17
C GLN A 705 -7.43 8.79 31.90
N ALA A 706 -7.67 8.43 30.64
CA ALA A 706 -8.36 7.18 30.27
C ALA A 706 -7.45 5.97 30.51
N ARG A 707 -7.80 5.15 31.51
CA ARG A 707 -7.04 3.96 31.90
C ARG A 707 -7.69 2.63 31.52
N ASP A 708 -8.95 2.66 31.11
CA ASP A 708 -9.75 1.49 30.77
C ASP A 708 -10.72 1.80 29.63
N ARG A 709 -11.43 0.74 29.18
CA ARG A 709 -12.38 0.85 28.08
C ARG A 709 -13.56 1.76 28.38
N VAL A 710 -14.01 1.83 29.63
CA VAL A 710 -15.18 2.63 30.03
C VAL A 710 -14.84 4.13 29.95
N ALA A 711 -13.66 4.52 30.41
CA ALA A 711 -13.16 5.88 30.29
C ALA A 711 -12.94 6.26 28.81
N PHE A 712 -12.35 5.37 28.01
CA PHE A 712 -12.15 5.60 26.58
C PHE A 712 -13.47 5.72 25.81
N ASP A 713 -14.47 4.90 26.14
CA ASP A 713 -15.81 4.98 25.51
C ASP A 713 -16.47 6.35 25.72
N LYS A 714 -16.16 7.08 26.81
CA LYS A 714 -16.62 8.47 27.03
C LYS A 714 -15.97 9.45 26.04
N VAL A 715 -14.69 9.27 25.75
CA VAL A 715 -13.98 10.05 24.72
C VAL A 715 -14.61 9.79 23.34
N VAL A 716 -14.85 8.52 23.02
CA VAL A 716 -15.51 8.11 21.77
C VAL A 716 -16.94 8.67 21.69
N ALA A 717 -17.70 8.67 22.79
CA ALA A 717 -19.05 9.21 22.81
C ALA A 717 -19.11 10.71 22.51
N ARG A 718 -18.08 11.48 22.90
CA ARG A 718 -18.05 12.92 22.69
C ARG A 718 -17.54 13.31 21.29
N TRP A 719 -16.49 12.67 20.80
CA TRP A 719 -15.78 13.11 19.60
C TRP A 719 -15.64 12.05 18.50
N GLY A 720 -15.94 10.79 18.81
CA GLY A 720 -15.74 9.67 17.89
C GLY A 720 -16.79 9.63 16.77
N ILE A 721 -16.35 9.37 15.54
CA ILE A 721 -17.24 9.13 14.41
C ILE A 721 -17.44 7.64 14.27
N ARG A 722 -18.59 7.11 14.73
CA ARG A 722 -18.90 5.68 14.59
C ARG A 722 -19.36 5.37 13.16
N ARG A 723 -19.27 4.10 12.75
CA ARG A 723 -19.80 3.63 11.45
C ARG A 723 -21.27 4.00 11.23
N SER A 724 -22.03 4.06 12.32
CA SER A 724 -23.44 4.44 12.37
C SER A 724 -23.70 5.95 12.45
N HIS A 725 -22.66 6.80 12.43
CA HIS A 725 -22.82 8.23 12.50
C HIS A 725 -23.61 8.74 11.26
N PRO A 726 -24.67 9.55 11.40
CA PRO A 726 -25.51 9.98 10.26
C PRO A 726 -24.74 10.65 9.12
N GLN A 727 -23.64 11.34 9.46
CA GLN A 727 -22.73 11.98 8.51
C GLN A 727 -21.40 11.23 8.30
N PHE A 728 -21.34 9.92 8.59
CA PHE A 728 -20.12 9.11 8.50
C PHE A 728 -19.37 9.35 7.18
N TRP A 729 -20.07 9.25 6.06
CA TRP A 729 -19.46 9.39 4.73
C TRP A 729 -18.88 10.78 4.47
N HIS A 730 -19.52 11.84 4.97
CA HIS A 730 -18.97 13.19 4.87
C HIS A 730 -17.61 13.28 5.57
N TYR A 731 -17.53 12.82 6.82
CA TYR A 731 -16.27 12.86 7.57
C TYR A 731 -15.21 11.92 7.02
N PHE A 732 -15.60 10.70 6.61
CA PHE A 732 -14.66 9.71 6.08
C PHE A 732 -14.05 10.17 4.75
N HIS A 733 -14.86 10.74 3.83
CA HIS A 733 -14.35 11.22 2.55
C HIS A 733 -13.61 12.55 2.66
N ASP A 734 -13.86 13.35 3.71
CA ASP A 734 -13.09 14.56 3.96
C ASP A 734 -11.59 14.25 4.22
N LEU A 735 -11.26 13.04 4.68
CA LEU A 735 -9.87 12.58 4.75
C LEU A 735 -9.23 12.47 3.35
N SER A 736 -9.98 11.96 2.36
CA SER A 736 -9.50 11.87 0.98
C SER A 736 -9.46 13.24 0.31
N ALA A 737 -10.43 14.12 0.62
CA ALA A 737 -10.44 15.51 0.17
C ALA A 737 -9.23 16.29 0.72
N TYR A 738 -8.87 16.07 1.99
CA TYR A 738 -7.68 16.65 2.58
C TYR A 738 -6.40 16.22 1.84
N ILE A 739 -6.27 14.94 1.45
CA ILE A 739 -5.16 14.47 0.61
C ILE A 739 -5.20 15.16 -0.76
N GLN A 740 -6.37 15.26 -1.39
CA GLN A 740 -6.52 15.95 -2.68
C GLN A 740 -6.07 17.42 -2.64
N GLU A 741 -6.31 18.10 -1.53
CA GLU A 741 -5.96 19.51 -1.35
C GLU A 741 -4.47 19.70 -1.03
N THR A 742 -3.89 18.81 -0.22
CA THR A 742 -2.51 18.96 0.29
C THR A 742 -1.47 18.21 -0.54
N GLU A 743 -1.87 17.11 -1.16
CA GLU A 743 -1.04 16.16 -1.91
C GLU A 743 -1.83 15.53 -3.08
N PRO A 744 -2.29 16.33 -4.06
CA PRO A 744 -3.22 15.88 -5.10
C PRO A 744 -2.74 14.66 -5.89
N VAL A 745 -1.43 14.49 -6.03
CA VAL A 745 -0.83 13.34 -6.74
C VAL A 745 -1.03 12.02 -5.99
N GLU A 746 -1.18 12.06 -4.67
CA GLU A 746 -1.36 10.87 -3.82
C GLU A 746 -2.84 10.55 -3.56
N ALA A 747 -3.75 11.37 -4.07
CA ALA A 747 -5.16 11.29 -3.75
C ALA A 747 -5.83 10.02 -4.31
N GLY A 748 -6.70 9.44 -3.49
CA GLY A 748 -7.51 8.28 -3.86
C GLY A 748 -8.45 7.92 -2.73
N VAL A 749 -9.48 7.13 -3.03
CA VAL A 749 -10.46 6.70 -2.03
C VAL A 749 -9.78 5.81 -0.98
N LEU A 750 -9.94 6.15 0.30
CA LEU A 750 -9.47 5.36 1.44
C LEU A 750 -10.34 4.12 1.66
N ASP A 751 -9.77 3.08 2.27
CA ASP A 751 -10.45 1.82 2.52
C ASP A 751 -11.04 1.74 3.93
N MET A 752 -12.30 1.31 4.03
CA MET A 752 -13.08 1.25 5.27
C MET A 752 -13.18 -0.17 5.88
N ASN A 753 -12.59 -1.19 5.26
CA ASN A 753 -12.73 -2.58 5.73
C ASN A 753 -12.15 -2.81 7.14
N ARG A 754 -11.23 -1.95 7.58
CA ARG A 754 -10.55 -2.02 8.88
C ARG A 754 -11.09 -1.01 9.91
N TYR A 755 -12.19 -0.32 9.60
CA TYR A 755 -12.80 0.64 10.49
C TYR A 755 -13.55 -0.09 11.64
N GLN A 756 -13.09 0.13 12.87
CA GLN A 756 -13.51 -0.60 14.06
C GLN A 756 -14.89 -0.14 14.59
N ASN A 757 -15.54 -1.02 15.37
CA ASN A 757 -16.76 -0.71 16.12
C ASN A 757 -16.38 -0.26 17.54
N LEU A 758 -15.83 0.94 17.66
CA LEU A 758 -15.61 1.56 18.97
C LEU A 758 -16.88 2.15 19.50
#